data_AF-A0A495XKA5-F1
#
_entry.id   AF-A0A495XKA5-F1
#
_cell.length_a   1.000
_cell.length_b   1.000
_cell.length_c   1.000
_cell.angle_alpha   90.00
_cell.angle_beta   90.00
_cell.angle_gamma   90.00
#
_symmetry.space_group_name_H-M   'P 1'
#
loop_
_entity.id
_entity.type
_entity.pdbx_description
1 polymer ?
#
loop_
_entity_poly.entity_id
_entity_poly.type
_entity_poly.pdbx_seq_one_letter_code
_entity_poly.pdbx_strand_id
1 'polypeptide(L)'
;MADLAGYLCWTPDSAASRISTEAVIPSSGLFLATHTPLKISRARLVQRGLVGSGDVVDEHAVLEEFTSRKADSGTLLMPLVGESGSGKSHLVRWVREKLQPQPHQKVIYLEKTQTSLKAVITALLSDVEDASLDTLKRDISSLSAQVDPAALARRIVNSLNESLAGTKPAGLPALERGLVGPAGLALILQDPHFQGYLLQPDGFVHRLAEQLLRDRGAESSERPRGFTADDLPFRIKDVQLAADKSKRLVGLINTKTGLKEAAIGLLNDHLEAALRSAANLAAGRLTDALLKVRAVYARQGREILLLIEDFALIQGVQGELLDALTEPAIREGEMRLAPIRTLMAVTTGYFTDLLPETALTRIGAASGGHVFRLDVTFDEREDEAEQIASFVGRYLNVARVDGTVEDLSKEELEKSRCGGCMFEAECHERFGRSSEGYGLYPFNRSALLRMVHSTADKEGAFVPRTVLGKVIRPVLIDHARSLADGTFPDSSARLRFPRAEQDAALSTEVSSLIETEDPEDVDRHAFVVEFWGDAPRALREMNDDILRTFRVRSINKDVPEPPPGPPPTSGGKQPKAPVEERKPTGVTRPKPQPKVDAIENWAGRGTMLDQGVAREVRKIIVEAVLRRFSWTNPPMREQGKAFTDKAWPISSKTVSIEDAYGEKNSESAPIRFERKAVTSQFFQGLVRLETSGEGRAVDLRKLASIAESGERHLTAAVERHGQLSDDHLVTGMRAALLGGVLAGRAWPGMDEADLLAVVFDDGQGWGRADAESRTATWNEALDRHLRSRPEMVQGLRSRLGVAQGSGEVRLIDAARALPLLARASWEWLWRPESVPDWVPGEAVSGFSNIDKWVAAQADALRSILERIRVLLPEKASGPRTVEAVRVALDEAPRVGLGPTSREDEIRLRDLIDKAAEADWRVIATLASDLSRLSDTEMGEDRRRSLEIKVAATDRGASLKIILDFLTAADRWLAAKLPEAEKRTSTEGDAAVLAVKEALSTWSSIGMEDAPRG
;
A
#
# COMPACT_ATOMS: atom_id res chain seq x y z
N MET A 1 11.52 15.83 -53.94
CA MET A 1 10.09 15.96 -53.61
C MET A 1 10.02 16.69 -52.28
N ALA A 2 9.19 17.71 -52.13
CA ALA A 2 9.04 18.39 -50.85
C ALA A 2 8.42 17.38 -49.86
N ASP A 3 8.93 17.33 -48.63
CA ASP A 3 8.49 16.42 -47.57
C ASP A 3 7.76 17.24 -46.50
N LEU A 4 6.67 16.72 -45.94
CA LEU A 4 5.94 17.33 -44.83
C LEU A 4 6.79 17.36 -43.54
N ALA A 5 7.79 16.48 -43.42
CA ALA A 5 8.71 16.45 -42.28
C ALA A 5 9.53 17.75 -42.18
N GLY A 6 9.32 18.51 -41.10
CA GLY A 6 9.97 19.81 -40.86
C GLY A 6 9.26 21.02 -41.47
N TYR A 7 8.08 20.84 -42.08
CA TYR A 7 7.34 21.95 -42.69
C TYR A 7 6.43 22.68 -41.69
N LEU A 8 6.66 23.99 -41.49
CA LEU A 8 5.77 24.84 -40.70
C LEU A 8 4.80 25.59 -41.62
N CYS A 9 3.50 25.37 -41.45
CA CYS A 9 2.45 26.10 -42.19
C CYS A 9 2.05 27.44 -41.54
N TRP A 10 2.75 27.87 -40.49
CA TRP A 10 2.56 29.12 -39.76
C TRP A 10 3.93 29.74 -39.42
N THR A 11 3.93 30.96 -38.90
CA THR A 11 5.15 31.57 -38.31
C THR A 11 5.00 31.71 -36.79
N PRO A 12 6.05 31.53 -35.98
CA PRO A 12 5.95 31.66 -34.53
C PRO A 12 5.42 33.04 -34.09
N ASP A 13 5.82 34.11 -34.79
CA ASP A 13 5.36 35.48 -34.50
C ASP A 13 3.85 35.65 -34.79
N SER A 14 3.37 35.02 -35.86
CA SER A 14 1.95 35.03 -36.23
C SER A 14 1.08 34.21 -35.27
N ALA A 15 1.60 33.10 -34.74
CA ALA A 15 0.96 32.35 -33.66
C ALA A 15 0.96 33.14 -32.33
N ALA A 16 2.07 33.78 -31.98
CA ALA A 16 2.22 34.54 -30.73
C ALA A 16 1.30 35.76 -30.63
N SER A 17 1.15 36.49 -31.74
CA SER A 17 0.31 37.69 -31.83
C SER A 17 -1.19 37.38 -31.82
N ARG A 18 -1.62 36.24 -32.41
CA ARG A 18 -3.04 35.94 -32.64
C ARG A 18 -3.63 34.97 -31.63
N ILE A 19 -2.82 34.09 -31.04
CA ILE A 19 -3.26 33.16 -30.00
C ILE A 19 -2.92 33.77 -28.65
N SER A 20 -3.61 34.84 -28.23
CA SER A 20 -3.34 35.49 -26.94
C SER A 20 -4.07 34.80 -25.78
N THR A 21 -3.37 34.58 -24.66
CA THR A 21 -3.95 34.06 -23.41
C THR A 21 -4.41 35.16 -22.46
N GLU A 22 -3.97 36.41 -22.64
CA GLU A 22 -4.52 37.65 -22.04
C GLU A 22 -3.80 38.94 -22.55
N ALA A 23 -4.56 40.05 -22.61
CA ALA A 23 -4.13 41.46 -22.78
C ALA A 23 -3.83 42.04 -24.18
N VAL A 24 -4.21 41.37 -25.27
CA VAL A 24 -4.57 42.09 -26.52
C VAL A 24 -6.03 41.77 -26.77
N ILE A 25 -6.89 42.80 -26.81
CA ILE A 25 -8.28 42.62 -27.20
C ILE A 25 -8.24 42.27 -28.69
N PRO A 26 -8.51 41.01 -29.11
CA PRO A 26 -8.58 40.68 -30.53
C PRO A 26 -9.58 41.61 -31.22
N SER A 27 -9.35 41.97 -32.48
CA SER A 27 -10.37 42.68 -33.27
C SER A 27 -11.69 41.91 -33.26
N SER A 28 -12.82 42.59 -33.48
CA SER A 28 -14.14 41.94 -33.53
C SER A 28 -14.16 40.77 -34.52
N GLY A 29 -13.55 40.94 -35.70
CA GLY A 29 -13.40 39.89 -36.71
C GLY A 29 -12.62 38.68 -36.21
N LEU A 30 -11.48 38.90 -35.55
CA LEU A 30 -10.66 37.83 -34.97
C LEU A 30 -11.40 37.08 -33.86
N PHE A 31 -12.04 37.80 -32.93
CA PHE A 31 -12.84 37.20 -31.86
C PHE A 31 -13.95 36.30 -32.40
N LEU A 32 -14.70 36.77 -33.41
CA LEU A 32 -15.79 36.01 -34.01
C LEU A 32 -15.31 34.81 -34.84
N ALA A 33 -14.14 34.88 -35.46
CA ALA A 33 -13.58 33.76 -36.24
C ALA A 33 -13.02 32.63 -35.37
N THR A 34 -12.42 32.96 -34.22
CA THR A 34 -11.91 31.98 -33.25
C THR A 34 -12.93 31.56 -32.18
N HIS A 35 -14.15 32.10 -32.26
CA HIS A 35 -15.21 31.81 -31.32
C HIS A 35 -15.70 30.36 -31.49
N THR A 36 -15.81 29.66 -30.37
CA THR A 36 -16.45 28.35 -30.26
C THR A 36 -17.63 28.47 -29.31
N PRO A 37 -18.81 27.93 -29.66
CA PRO A 37 -20.00 28.04 -28.84
C PRO A 37 -19.79 27.51 -27.42
N LEU A 38 -20.25 28.27 -26.43
CA LEU A 38 -20.19 27.89 -25.01
C LEU A 38 -21.40 27.02 -24.63
N LYS A 39 -21.17 26.01 -23.77
CA LYS A 39 -22.26 25.24 -23.14
C LYS A 39 -22.78 25.99 -21.91
N ILE A 40 -24.06 26.37 -21.93
CA ILE A 40 -24.69 27.16 -20.89
C ILE A 40 -25.86 26.36 -20.34
N SER A 41 -26.02 26.32 -19.02
CA SER A 41 -27.19 25.69 -18.39
C SER A 41 -28.01 26.72 -17.63
N ARG A 42 -29.33 26.52 -17.59
CA ARG A 42 -30.21 27.30 -16.72
C ARG A 42 -30.18 26.73 -15.30
N ALA A 43 -30.09 27.63 -14.33
CA ALA A 43 -30.19 27.32 -12.91
C ALA A 43 -31.22 28.24 -12.26
N ARG A 44 -31.85 27.74 -11.19
CA ARG A 44 -32.69 28.53 -10.31
C ARG A 44 -31.99 28.82 -8.99
N LEU A 45 -32.18 30.03 -8.50
CA LEU A 45 -31.73 30.43 -7.18
C LEU A 45 -32.67 29.88 -6.12
N VAL A 46 -32.18 29.02 -5.22
CA VAL A 46 -32.94 28.47 -4.09
C VAL A 46 -32.13 28.71 -2.81
N GLN A 47 -32.61 29.63 -1.96
CA GLN A 47 -31.89 30.11 -0.77
C GLN A 47 -30.49 30.66 -1.14
N ARG A 48 -29.40 30.00 -0.69
CA ARG A 48 -28.00 30.30 -1.06
C ARG A 48 -27.44 29.38 -2.15
N GLY A 49 -28.20 28.38 -2.58
CA GLY A 49 -27.78 27.40 -3.58
C GLY A 49 -28.31 27.71 -4.97
N LEU A 50 -27.57 27.29 -5.98
CA LEU A 50 -28.04 27.26 -7.36
C LEU A 50 -28.46 25.82 -7.70
N VAL A 51 -29.74 25.59 -7.97
CA VAL A 51 -30.25 24.29 -8.41
C VAL A 51 -30.32 24.30 -9.93
N GLY A 52 -29.60 23.39 -10.60
CA GLY A 52 -29.66 23.28 -12.06
C GLY A 52 -31.06 22.83 -12.49
N SER A 53 -31.64 23.45 -13.52
CA SER A 53 -32.92 22.99 -14.09
C SER A 53 -32.74 21.84 -15.08
N GLY A 54 -31.50 21.57 -15.51
CA GLY A 54 -31.17 20.57 -16.54
C GLY A 54 -31.34 21.09 -17.98
N ASP A 55 -31.86 22.31 -18.16
CA ASP A 55 -32.03 22.91 -19.49
C ASP A 55 -30.69 23.48 -19.98
N VAL A 56 -30.08 22.82 -20.97
CA VAL A 56 -28.94 23.35 -21.72
C VAL A 56 -29.45 24.34 -22.75
N VAL A 57 -28.85 25.53 -22.78
CA VAL A 57 -29.17 26.62 -23.71
C VAL A 57 -27.89 27.07 -24.42
N ASP A 58 -28.05 27.70 -25.58
CA ASP A 58 -26.95 28.31 -26.31
C ASP A 58 -26.82 29.80 -26.02
N GLU A 59 -25.82 30.44 -26.62
CA GLU A 59 -25.53 31.86 -26.43
C GLU A 59 -26.61 32.75 -27.06
N HIS A 60 -27.24 32.30 -28.14
CA HIS A 60 -28.35 33.02 -28.79
C HIS A 60 -29.56 33.10 -27.87
N ALA A 61 -29.88 32.03 -27.14
CA ALA A 61 -30.94 32.07 -26.13
C ALA A 61 -30.64 33.08 -25.01
N VAL A 62 -29.37 33.24 -24.59
CA VAL A 62 -28.97 34.27 -23.61
C VAL A 62 -29.17 35.68 -24.18
N LEU A 63 -28.76 35.93 -25.43
CA LEU A 63 -28.95 37.22 -26.10
C LEU A 63 -30.43 37.55 -26.33
N GLU A 64 -31.21 36.57 -26.77
CA GLU A 64 -32.66 36.71 -26.97
C GLU A 64 -33.33 37.02 -25.63
N GLU A 65 -32.98 36.31 -24.56
CA GLU A 65 -33.55 36.56 -23.23
C GLU A 65 -33.13 37.94 -22.69
N PHE A 66 -31.89 38.36 -22.91
CA PHE A 66 -31.40 39.69 -22.51
C PHE A 66 -32.13 40.83 -23.25
N THR A 67 -32.50 40.63 -24.52
CA THR A 67 -33.11 41.67 -25.37
C THR A 67 -34.64 41.66 -25.38
N SER A 68 -35.28 40.50 -25.23
CA SER A 68 -36.74 40.35 -25.35
C SER A 68 -37.49 40.37 -24.01
N ARG A 69 -36.84 39.96 -22.92
CA ARG A 69 -37.50 39.78 -21.62
C ARG A 69 -37.92 41.11 -21.02
N LYS A 70 -39.22 41.23 -20.70
CA LYS A 70 -39.79 42.40 -20.02
C LYS A 70 -39.79 42.15 -18.51
N ALA A 71 -39.17 43.04 -17.75
CA ALA A 71 -39.24 43.04 -16.29
C ALA A 71 -40.34 44.01 -15.85
N ASP A 72 -41.27 43.54 -15.00
CA ASP A 72 -42.41 44.35 -14.53
C ASP A 72 -41.97 45.60 -13.74
N SER A 73 -40.82 45.53 -13.08
CA SER A 73 -40.18 46.64 -12.36
C SER A 73 -39.33 47.56 -13.25
N GLY A 74 -39.15 47.22 -14.53
CA GLY A 74 -38.22 47.86 -15.46
C GLY A 74 -36.73 47.61 -15.14
N THR A 75 -36.42 46.64 -14.27
CA THR A 75 -35.04 46.24 -13.93
C THR A 75 -34.84 44.76 -14.22
N LEU A 76 -33.98 44.43 -15.19
CA LEU A 76 -33.59 43.06 -15.50
C LEU A 76 -32.14 42.83 -15.07
N LEU A 77 -31.91 41.83 -14.24
CA LEU A 77 -30.57 41.41 -13.83
C LEU A 77 -30.34 39.95 -14.23
N MET A 78 -29.34 39.69 -15.06
CA MET A 78 -28.98 38.36 -15.56
C MET A 78 -27.55 38.01 -15.13
N PRO A 79 -27.39 37.28 -14.01
CA PRO A 79 -26.08 36.79 -13.59
C PRO A 79 -25.64 35.59 -14.44
N LEU A 80 -24.40 35.62 -14.91
CA LEU A 80 -23.67 34.50 -15.50
C LEU A 80 -22.68 33.97 -14.45
N VAL A 81 -22.94 32.78 -13.91
CA VAL A 81 -22.18 32.19 -12.81
C VAL A 81 -21.30 31.05 -13.31
N GLY A 82 -20.07 30.98 -12.80
CA GLY A 82 -19.13 29.91 -13.16
C GLY A 82 -17.74 30.05 -12.54
N GLU A 83 -16.95 28.97 -12.52
CA GLU A 83 -15.55 28.91 -12.09
C GLU A 83 -14.65 29.83 -12.95
N SER A 84 -13.49 30.22 -12.44
CA SER A 84 -12.55 31.04 -13.24
C SER A 84 -12.16 30.28 -14.52
N GLY A 85 -12.17 30.96 -15.66
CA GLY A 85 -11.86 30.33 -16.96
C GLY A 85 -13.04 29.64 -17.67
N SER A 86 -14.24 29.55 -17.07
CA SER A 86 -15.43 28.92 -17.69
C SER A 86 -16.06 29.67 -18.89
N GLY A 87 -15.41 30.73 -19.40
CA GLY A 87 -15.91 31.48 -20.56
C GLY A 87 -16.93 32.58 -20.26
N LYS A 88 -17.22 32.93 -18.99
CA LYS A 88 -18.22 33.98 -18.66
C LYS A 88 -17.95 35.32 -19.34
N SER A 89 -16.72 35.84 -19.24
CA SER A 89 -16.37 37.12 -19.88
C SER A 89 -16.42 37.01 -21.40
N HIS A 90 -16.12 35.82 -21.95
CA HIS A 90 -16.26 35.53 -23.38
C HIS A 90 -17.72 35.62 -23.82
N LEU A 91 -18.66 35.09 -23.01
CA LEU A 91 -20.10 35.21 -23.27
C LEU A 91 -20.58 36.66 -23.23
N VAL A 92 -20.18 37.45 -22.21
CA VAL A 92 -20.54 38.87 -22.12
C VAL A 92 -20.04 39.65 -23.35
N ARG A 93 -18.80 39.36 -23.76
CA ARG A 93 -18.21 39.95 -24.96
C ARG A 93 -18.93 39.50 -26.23
N TRP A 94 -19.27 38.22 -26.36
CA TRP A 94 -20.04 37.71 -27.49
C TRP A 94 -21.40 38.40 -27.60
N VAL A 95 -22.10 38.59 -26.48
CA VAL A 95 -23.35 39.36 -26.42
C VAL A 95 -23.12 40.80 -26.90
N ARG A 96 -22.05 41.47 -26.45
CA ARG A 96 -21.69 42.83 -26.92
C ARG A 96 -21.56 42.88 -28.46
N GLU A 97 -20.83 41.95 -29.05
CA GLU A 97 -20.56 41.92 -30.50
C GLU A 97 -21.81 41.58 -31.33
N LYS A 98 -22.76 40.84 -30.76
CA LYS A 98 -24.03 40.46 -31.42
C LYS A 98 -25.19 41.41 -31.12
N LEU A 99 -25.04 42.29 -30.14
CA LEU A 99 -26.08 43.23 -29.75
C LEU A 99 -26.34 44.27 -30.84
N GLN A 100 -27.61 44.42 -31.23
CA GLN A 100 -28.06 45.46 -32.14
C GLN A 100 -28.92 46.48 -31.36
N PRO A 101 -28.30 47.48 -30.71
CA PRO A 101 -29.02 48.40 -29.84
C PRO A 101 -29.95 49.32 -30.66
N GLN A 102 -31.15 49.54 -30.13
CA GLN A 102 -32.10 50.52 -30.68
C GLN A 102 -31.66 51.96 -30.35
N PRO A 103 -32.15 52.99 -31.06
CA PRO A 103 -31.74 54.39 -30.83
C PRO A 103 -31.98 54.93 -29.41
N HIS A 104 -32.93 54.34 -28.68
CA HIS A 104 -33.25 54.71 -27.29
C HIS A 104 -32.43 53.91 -26.25
N GLN A 105 -31.61 52.94 -26.68
CA GLN A 105 -30.82 52.08 -25.81
C GLN A 105 -29.37 52.56 -25.75
N LYS A 106 -28.87 52.80 -24.54
CA LYS A 106 -27.46 53.12 -24.29
C LYS A 106 -26.73 51.88 -23.79
N VAL A 107 -25.78 51.40 -24.58
CA VAL A 107 -24.91 50.27 -24.20
C VAL A 107 -23.73 50.77 -23.40
N ILE A 108 -23.49 50.16 -22.25
CA ILE A 108 -22.36 50.42 -21.37
C ILE A 108 -21.67 49.09 -21.13
N TYR A 109 -20.41 49.00 -21.54
CA TYR A 109 -19.61 47.79 -21.43
C TYR A 109 -18.42 48.02 -20.51
N LEU A 110 -18.35 47.25 -19.43
CA LEU A 110 -17.30 47.29 -18.43
C LEU A 110 -16.38 46.08 -18.63
N GLU A 111 -15.21 46.36 -19.18
CA GLU A 111 -14.14 45.39 -19.43
C GLU A 111 -13.45 44.95 -18.13
N LYS A 112 -12.78 43.79 -18.15
CA LYS A 112 -11.93 43.30 -17.04
C LYS A 112 -10.85 44.29 -16.58
N THR A 113 -10.44 45.23 -17.43
CA THR A 113 -9.43 46.25 -17.12
C THR A 113 -10.02 47.46 -16.39
N GLN A 114 -11.33 47.69 -16.52
CA GLN A 114 -12.05 48.85 -15.99
C GLN A 114 -12.64 48.55 -14.60
N THR A 115 -11.76 48.25 -13.64
CA THR A 115 -12.15 47.76 -12.31
C THR A 115 -12.36 48.84 -11.25
N SER A 116 -12.16 50.12 -11.60
CA SER A 116 -12.26 51.22 -10.64
C SER A 116 -13.66 51.85 -10.64
N LEU A 117 -14.09 52.32 -9.47
CA LEU A 117 -15.33 53.06 -9.28
C LEU A 117 -15.45 54.23 -10.27
N LYS A 118 -14.33 54.91 -10.52
CA LYS A 118 -14.20 55.98 -11.50
C LYS A 118 -14.57 55.50 -12.90
N ALA A 119 -14.09 54.33 -13.33
CA ALA A 119 -14.37 53.81 -14.67
C ALA A 119 -15.88 53.55 -14.87
N VAL A 120 -16.55 52.96 -13.87
CA VAL A 120 -18.00 52.69 -13.93
C VAL A 120 -18.81 53.97 -14.07
N ILE A 121 -18.56 54.97 -13.22
CA ILE A 121 -19.32 56.22 -13.26
C ILE A 121 -18.95 57.05 -14.50
N THR A 122 -17.68 57.05 -14.92
CA THR A 122 -17.24 57.73 -16.14
C THR A 122 -17.91 57.13 -17.38
N ALA A 123 -18.02 55.80 -17.45
CA ALA A 123 -18.73 55.12 -18.53
C ALA A 123 -20.24 55.46 -18.53
N LEU A 124 -20.87 55.57 -17.35
CA LEU A 124 -22.27 55.97 -17.20
C LEU A 124 -22.54 57.45 -17.55
N LEU A 125 -21.57 58.32 -17.27
CA LEU A 125 -21.62 59.76 -17.57
C LEU A 125 -21.14 60.10 -19.00
N SER A 126 -20.54 59.14 -19.71
CA SER A 126 -20.13 59.33 -21.10
C SER A 126 -21.37 59.62 -21.95
N ASP A 127 -21.32 60.72 -22.71
CA ASP A 127 -22.40 61.20 -23.57
C ASP A 127 -23.65 61.75 -22.84
N VAL A 128 -23.53 62.15 -21.58
CA VAL A 128 -24.58 62.87 -20.83
C VAL A 128 -24.16 64.30 -20.50
N GLU A 129 -24.83 65.25 -21.14
CA GLU A 129 -24.74 66.69 -20.86
C GLU A 129 -25.96 67.14 -20.03
N ASP A 130 -25.84 67.12 -18.70
CA ASP A 130 -26.84 67.65 -17.77
C ASP A 130 -26.13 68.39 -16.62
N ALA A 131 -26.50 69.65 -16.40
CA ALA A 131 -25.91 70.52 -15.38
C ALA A 131 -26.07 69.98 -13.94
N SER A 132 -27.09 69.16 -13.68
CA SER A 132 -27.30 68.50 -12.38
C SER A 132 -26.27 67.42 -12.06
N LEU A 133 -25.48 66.99 -13.05
CA LEU A 133 -24.41 66.00 -12.92
C LEU A 133 -23.00 66.64 -12.86
N ASP A 134 -22.86 67.96 -13.02
CA ASP A 134 -21.55 68.63 -13.03
C ASP A 134 -20.88 68.68 -11.65
N THR A 135 -21.69 68.74 -10.59
CA THR A 135 -21.21 68.59 -9.20
C THR A 135 -20.72 67.17 -8.97
N LEU A 136 -21.43 66.16 -9.47
CA LEU A 136 -21.05 64.75 -9.41
C LEU A 136 -19.74 64.49 -10.17
N LYS A 137 -19.59 65.03 -11.39
CA LYS A 137 -18.35 64.97 -12.19
C LYS A 137 -17.15 65.57 -11.44
N ARG A 138 -17.35 66.68 -10.72
CA ARG A 138 -16.33 67.36 -9.90
C ARG A 138 -15.97 66.57 -8.63
N ASP A 139 -16.96 66.01 -7.93
CA ASP A 139 -16.76 65.21 -6.72
C ASP A 139 -15.99 63.91 -7.02
N ILE A 140 -16.26 63.28 -8.16
CA ILE A 140 -15.53 62.08 -8.61
C ILE A 140 -14.08 62.43 -8.99
N SER A 141 -13.86 63.61 -9.56
CA SER A 141 -12.52 64.09 -9.91
C SER A 141 -11.68 64.42 -8.67
N SER A 142 -12.30 64.90 -7.58
CA SER A 142 -11.59 65.32 -6.35
C SER A 142 -11.20 64.16 -5.42
N LEU A 143 -11.89 63.01 -5.48
CA LEU A 143 -11.60 61.80 -4.70
C LEU A 143 -10.20 61.20 -4.97
N SER A 144 -9.56 61.54 -6.08
CA SER A 144 -8.28 60.94 -6.50
C SER A 144 -7.04 61.81 -6.22
N ALA A 145 -7.20 63.07 -5.81
CA ALA A 145 -6.12 64.05 -5.91
C ALA A 145 -5.29 64.29 -4.63
N GLN A 146 -5.59 63.68 -3.47
CA GLN A 146 -4.93 64.07 -2.19
C GLN A 146 -4.65 62.97 -1.14
N VAL A 147 -4.57 61.68 -1.48
CA VAL A 147 -4.21 60.64 -0.49
C VAL A 147 -2.88 59.97 -0.84
N ASP A 148 -1.87 60.14 0.03
CA ASP A 148 -0.60 59.43 -0.01
C ASP A 148 -0.80 57.92 0.31
N PRO A 149 -0.32 56.97 -0.52
CA PRO A 149 -0.40 55.53 -0.24
C PRO A 149 0.11 55.12 1.14
N ALA A 150 1.17 55.78 1.64
CA ALA A 150 1.69 55.48 2.97
C ALA A 150 0.74 55.96 4.09
N ALA A 151 -0.05 57.01 3.85
CA ALA A 151 -1.09 57.46 4.78
C ALA A 151 -2.28 56.49 4.77
N LEU A 152 -2.70 55.99 3.61
CA LEU A 152 -3.78 55.01 3.50
C LEU A 152 -3.40 53.66 4.13
N ALA A 153 -2.19 53.15 3.88
CA ALA A 153 -1.69 51.92 4.49
C ALA A 153 -1.74 51.98 6.03
N ARG A 154 -1.35 53.11 6.62
CA ARG A 154 -1.44 53.35 8.08
C ARG A 154 -2.88 53.32 8.58
N ARG A 155 -3.83 53.90 7.85
CA ARG A 155 -5.25 53.85 8.21
C ARG A 155 -5.78 52.42 8.20
N ILE A 156 -5.40 51.62 7.20
CA ILE A 156 -5.83 50.21 7.08
C ILE A 156 -5.36 49.40 8.30
N VAL A 157 -4.08 49.54 8.70
CA VAL A 157 -3.55 48.84 9.89
C VAL A 157 -4.29 49.25 11.16
N ASN A 158 -4.59 50.53 11.33
CA ASN A 158 -5.32 51.03 12.49
C ASN A 158 -6.77 50.53 12.53
N SER A 159 -7.48 50.56 11.40
CA SER A 159 -8.84 50.04 11.32
C SER A 159 -8.90 48.52 11.54
N LEU A 160 -7.90 47.76 11.07
CA LEU A 160 -7.74 46.33 11.39
C LEU A 160 -7.57 46.12 12.89
N ASN A 161 -6.74 46.94 13.52
CA ASN A 161 -6.49 46.89 14.96
C ASN A 161 -7.78 47.07 15.77
N GLU A 162 -8.53 48.13 15.46
CA GLU A 162 -9.79 48.46 16.14
C GLU A 162 -10.82 47.35 15.99
N SER A 163 -10.97 46.80 14.77
CA SER A 163 -11.92 45.73 14.48
C SER A 163 -11.60 44.45 15.27
N LEU A 164 -10.32 44.05 15.32
CA LEU A 164 -9.88 42.86 16.06
C LEU A 164 -9.94 43.05 17.58
N ALA A 165 -9.62 44.25 18.08
CA ALA A 165 -9.68 44.57 19.51
C ALA A 165 -11.13 44.55 20.04
N GLY A 166 -12.10 44.96 19.21
CA GLY A 166 -13.53 44.97 19.55
C GLY A 166 -14.23 43.61 19.47
N THR A 167 -13.57 42.59 18.92
CA THR A 167 -14.18 41.27 18.69
C THR A 167 -14.21 40.44 19.97
N LYS A 168 -15.39 39.95 20.35
CA LYS A 168 -15.59 39.14 21.56
C LYS A 168 -15.23 37.67 21.29
N PRO A 169 -14.56 36.96 22.22
CA PRO A 169 -14.20 35.54 22.04
C PRO A 169 -15.39 34.56 22.00
N ALA A 170 -16.60 34.99 22.37
CA ALA A 170 -17.78 34.14 22.44
C ALA A 170 -18.30 33.83 21.02
N GLY A 171 -18.48 32.55 20.70
CA GLY A 171 -19.01 32.10 19.39
C GLY A 171 -17.94 31.73 18.36
N LEU A 172 -16.65 31.98 18.65
CA LEU A 172 -15.55 31.64 17.75
C LEU A 172 -14.99 30.21 17.98
N PRO A 173 -14.40 29.58 16.95
CA PRO A 173 -13.62 28.35 17.05
C PRO A 173 -12.55 28.41 18.15
N ALA A 174 -12.25 27.27 18.79
CA ALA A 174 -11.40 27.21 19.97
C ALA A 174 -9.99 27.81 19.78
N LEU A 175 -9.43 27.72 18.58
CA LEU A 175 -8.12 28.27 18.23
C LEU A 175 -8.14 29.80 18.07
N GLU A 176 -9.25 30.37 17.61
CA GLU A 176 -9.42 31.81 17.35
C GLU A 176 -9.72 32.62 18.61
N ARG A 177 -10.31 32.00 19.64
CA ARG A 177 -10.64 32.67 20.91
C ARG A 177 -9.44 33.32 21.59
N GLY A 178 -8.25 32.74 21.44
CA GLY A 178 -7.00 33.27 21.98
C GLY A 178 -6.33 34.34 21.11
N LEU A 179 -6.84 34.56 19.89
CA LEU A 179 -6.30 35.48 18.90
C LEU A 179 -7.12 36.77 18.75
N VAL A 180 -8.31 36.85 19.34
CA VAL A 180 -9.18 38.05 19.31
C VAL A 180 -9.14 38.84 20.61
N GLY A 181 -9.60 40.09 20.56
CA GLY A 181 -9.60 41.01 21.69
C GLY A 181 -8.27 41.76 21.87
N PRO A 182 -8.16 42.64 22.88
CA PRO A 182 -7.02 43.57 23.02
C PRO A 182 -5.69 42.86 23.31
N ALA A 183 -5.72 41.62 23.80
CA ALA A 183 -4.52 40.81 24.08
C ALA A 183 -4.17 39.82 22.95
N GLY A 184 -4.96 39.76 21.87
CA GLY A 184 -4.78 38.89 20.71
C GLY A 184 -3.98 39.55 19.58
N LEU A 185 -4.38 39.36 18.33
CA LEU A 185 -3.70 39.89 17.13
C LEU A 185 -3.63 41.43 17.11
N ALA A 186 -4.58 42.12 17.77
CA ALA A 186 -4.54 43.56 17.94
C ALA A 186 -3.26 44.03 18.65
N LEU A 187 -2.69 43.21 19.54
CA LEU A 187 -1.42 43.51 20.21
C LEU A 187 -0.23 43.52 19.23
N ILE A 188 -0.23 42.61 18.25
CA ILE A 188 0.81 42.55 17.19
C ILE A 188 0.67 43.76 16.27
N LEU A 189 -0.56 44.11 15.88
CA LEU A 189 -0.84 45.26 15.02
C LEU A 189 -0.58 46.62 15.70
N GLN A 190 -0.46 46.66 17.03
CA GLN A 190 -0.08 47.86 17.81
C GLN A 190 1.43 47.97 18.05
N ASP A 191 2.19 46.89 17.88
CA ASP A 191 3.62 46.88 18.17
C ASP A 191 4.39 47.71 17.14
N PRO A 192 5.19 48.72 17.55
CA PRO A 192 5.91 49.60 16.63
C PRO A 192 6.84 48.86 15.66
N HIS A 193 7.46 47.75 16.10
CA HIS A 193 8.37 46.99 15.27
C HIS A 193 7.61 46.21 14.18
N PHE A 194 6.49 45.58 14.54
CA PHE A 194 5.65 44.85 13.59
C PHE A 194 4.87 45.76 12.66
N GLN A 195 4.42 46.94 13.12
CA GLN A 195 3.86 47.97 12.25
C GLN A 195 4.89 48.43 11.21
N GLY A 196 6.15 48.61 11.59
CA GLY A 196 7.23 48.94 10.66
C GLY A 196 7.37 47.91 9.54
N TYR A 197 7.27 46.62 9.86
CA TYR A 197 7.28 45.53 8.87
C TYR A 197 6.03 45.51 7.98
N LEU A 198 4.83 45.72 8.54
CA LEU A 198 3.58 45.71 7.76
C LEU A 198 3.45 46.92 6.83
N LEU A 199 4.05 48.05 7.21
CA LEU A 199 4.02 49.31 6.48
C LEU A 199 5.24 49.52 5.57
N GLN A 200 6.15 48.55 5.48
CA GLN A 200 7.33 48.66 4.64
C GLN A 200 6.96 48.80 3.16
N PRO A 201 7.77 49.52 2.36
CA PRO A 201 7.64 49.54 0.91
C PRO A 201 7.59 48.10 0.36
N ASP A 202 6.77 47.83 -0.64
CA ASP A 202 6.49 46.49 -1.19
C ASP A 202 5.81 45.46 -0.25
N GLY A 203 5.55 45.82 1.01
CA GLY A 203 4.75 45.02 1.93
C GLY A 203 3.28 44.91 1.50
N PHE A 204 2.57 43.86 1.92
CA PHE A 204 1.18 43.60 1.50
C PHE A 204 0.26 44.82 1.69
N VAL A 205 0.26 45.43 2.88
CA VAL A 205 -0.64 46.56 3.17
C VAL A 205 -0.27 47.81 2.36
N HIS A 206 1.03 48.02 2.10
CA HIS A 206 1.50 49.11 1.26
C HIS A 206 1.10 48.91 -0.21
N ARG A 207 1.36 47.71 -0.78
CA ARG A 207 0.93 47.33 -2.14
C ARG A 207 -0.58 47.43 -2.29
N LEU A 208 -1.34 46.98 -1.29
CA LEU A 208 -2.79 47.09 -1.26
C LEU A 208 -3.24 48.56 -1.29
N ALA A 209 -2.62 49.43 -0.49
CA ALA A 209 -2.91 50.86 -0.47
C ALA A 209 -2.55 51.57 -1.79
N GLU A 210 -1.39 51.25 -2.39
CA GLU A 210 -0.99 51.79 -3.70
C GLU A 210 -1.95 51.36 -4.81
N GLN A 211 -2.35 50.09 -4.82
CA GLN A 211 -3.28 49.53 -5.81
C GLN A 211 -4.73 50.03 -5.64
N LEU A 212 -5.12 50.49 -4.45
CA LEU A 212 -6.41 51.14 -4.20
C LEU A 212 -6.44 52.59 -4.73
N LEU A 213 -5.29 53.26 -4.83
CA LEU A 213 -5.18 54.66 -5.23
C LEU A 213 -4.81 54.87 -6.70
N ARG A 214 -4.20 53.88 -7.37
CA ARG A 214 -3.80 53.98 -8.80
C ARG A 214 -4.74 53.20 -9.72
N ASP A 215 -5.12 53.80 -10.86
CA ASP A 215 -5.72 53.08 -11.99
C ASP A 215 -4.66 52.13 -12.60
N ARG A 216 -5.05 50.92 -13.05
CA ARG A 216 -4.11 49.91 -13.59
C ARG A 216 -3.30 50.46 -14.77
N GLY A 217 -1.97 50.42 -14.64
CA GLY A 217 -1.05 50.39 -15.79
C GLY A 217 -0.81 48.95 -16.24
N ALA A 218 -0.33 48.78 -17.48
CA ALA A 218 -0.16 47.49 -18.17
C ALA A 218 0.77 46.46 -17.50
N GLU A 219 1.38 46.79 -16.35
CA GLU A 219 2.44 46.00 -15.71
C GLU A 219 2.22 45.68 -14.23
N SER A 220 1.00 45.67 -13.68
CA SER A 220 0.82 45.31 -12.26
C SER A 220 0.35 43.87 -12.03
N SER A 221 1.05 43.16 -11.15
CA SER A 221 0.70 41.83 -10.64
C SER A 221 -0.73 41.73 -10.09
N GLU A 222 -1.29 40.51 -10.09
CA GLU A 222 -2.58 40.14 -9.50
C GLU A 222 -2.76 40.81 -8.11
N ARG A 223 -3.93 41.38 -7.84
CA ARG A 223 -4.21 41.99 -6.51
C ARG A 223 -4.05 40.89 -5.45
N PRO A 224 -3.28 41.13 -4.38
CA PRO A 224 -3.10 40.11 -3.37
C PRO A 224 -4.46 39.85 -2.67
N ARG A 225 -4.90 38.58 -2.70
CA ARG A 225 -6.25 38.16 -2.31
C ARG A 225 -6.55 38.29 -0.81
N GLY A 226 -5.51 38.51 -0.01
CA GLY A 226 -5.53 38.62 1.45
C GLY A 226 -4.12 38.47 2.01
N PHE A 227 -3.97 38.60 3.31
CA PHE A 227 -2.75 38.24 4.03
C PHE A 227 -2.42 36.77 3.79
N THR A 228 -1.13 36.48 3.55
CA THR A 228 -0.57 35.14 3.52
C THR A 228 0.42 34.92 4.67
N ALA A 229 0.94 33.71 4.79
CA ALA A 229 1.97 33.37 5.76
C ALA A 229 3.27 34.19 5.62
N ASP A 230 3.56 34.71 4.43
CA ASP A 230 4.77 35.47 4.12
C ASP A 230 4.59 36.97 4.39
N ASP A 231 3.34 37.46 4.38
CA ASP A 231 3.01 38.87 4.64
C ASP A 231 3.02 39.21 6.14
N LEU A 232 3.03 38.19 6.99
CA LEU A 232 2.99 38.34 8.44
C LEU A 232 4.39 38.23 9.05
N PRO A 233 4.64 38.94 10.17
CA PRO A 233 5.95 39.02 10.82
C PRO A 233 6.37 37.72 11.54
N PHE A 234 5.91 36.55 11.10
CA PHE A 234 6.19 35.25 11.70
C PHE A 234 7.60 34.72 11.39
N ARG A 235 8.28 35.28 10.37
CA ARG A 235 9.63 34.88 9.92
C ARG A 235 10.72 35.93 10.20
N ILE A 236 10.39 37.02 10.90
CA ILE A 236 11.38 38.07 11.21
C ILE A 236 12.51 37.46 12.04
N LYS A 237 13.78 37.66 11.65
CA LYS A 237 14.94 37.18 12.44
C LYS A 237 15.12 37.98 13.73
N ASP A 238 14.66 39.23 13.73
CA ASP A 238 14.79 40.21 14.81
C ASP A 238 13.52 40.34 15.67
N VAL A 239 12.77 39.25 15.91
CA VAL A 239 11.63 39.27 16.88
C VAL A 239 12.03 39.82 18.26
N GLN A 240 13.34 39.80 18.56
CA GLN A 240 13.94 40.38 19.77
C GLN A 240 13.73 41.89 19.95
N LEU A 241 13.37 42.64 18.90
CA LEU A 241 13.10 44.08 18.97
C LEU A 241 11.64 44.43 19.32
N ALA A 242 10.72 43.45 19.31
CA ALA A 242 9.31 43.66 19.67
C ALA A 242 9.09 43.72 21.20
N ALA A 243 7.90 44.14 21.64
CA ALA A 243 7.54 44.09 23.06
C ALA A 243 7.37 42.63 23.56
N ASP A 244 7.69 42.35 24.82
CA ASP A 244 7.70 40.99 25.38
C ASP A 244 6.37 40.24 25.25
N LYS A 245 5.24 40.95 25.35
CA LYS A 245 3.91 40.34 25.18
C LYS A 245 3.65 39.97 23.71
N SER A 246 4.05 40.81 22.76
CA SER A 246 3.97 40.56 21.32
C SER A 246 4.87 39.38 20.91
N LYS A 247 6.09 39.30 21.47
CA LYS A 247 7.03 38.18 21.27
C LYS A 247 6.44 36.84 21.68
N ARG A 248 5.85 36.79 22.87
CA ARG A 248 5.23 35.57 23.42
C ARG A 248 4.07 35.10 22.53
N LEU A 249 3.26 36.02 22.03
CA LEU A 249 2.14 35.70 21.15
C LEU A 249 2.61 35.18 19.78
N VAL A 250 3.60 35.82 19.16
CA VAL A 250 4.20 35.33 17.91
C VAL A 250 4.86 33.96 18.10
N GLY A 251 5.57 33.75 19.21
CA GLY A 251 6.14 32.44 19.56
C GLY A 251 5.08 31.35 19.72
N LEU A 252 3.93 31.68 20.33
CA LEU A 252 2.80 30.77 20.46
C LEU A 252 2.19 30.41 19.10
N ILE A 253 2.00 31.39 18.21
CA ILE A 253 1.46 31.19 16.86
C ILE A 253 2.39 30.31 16.02
N ASN A 254 3.71 30.48 16.14
CA ASN A 254 4.70 29.70 15.40
C ASN A 254 4.88 28.27 15.92
N THR A 255 4.61 28.00 17.19
CA THR A 255 4.85 26.69 17.81
C THR A 255 3.63 25.77 17.77
N LYS A 256 2.41 26.32 17.83
CA LYS A 256 1.19 25.53 17.89
C LYS A 256 0.56 25.35 16.50
N THR A 257 0.40 24.09 16.08
CA THR A 257 -0.21 23.71 14.80
C THR A 257 -1.63 24.28 14.66
N GLY A 258 -1.93 24.91 13.52
CA GLY A 258 -3.26 25.47 13.22
C GLY A 258 -3.50 26.92 13.69
N LEU A 259 -2.69 27.48 14.61
CA LEU A 259 -2.85 28.89 15.02
C LEU A 259 -2.44 29.89 13.93
N LYS A 260 -1.51 29.50 13.07
CA LYS A 260 -1.02 30.36 11.99
C LYS A 260 -2.10 30.55 10.93
N GLU A 261 -2.75 29.46 10.53
CA GLU A 261 -3.88 29.47 9.60
C GLU A 261 -5.07 30.24 10.19
N ALA A 262 -5.37 30.02 11.48
CA ALA A 262 -6.43 30.76 12.19
C ALA A 262 -6.13 32.28 12.28
N ALA A 263 -4.87 32.67 12.49
CA ALA A 263 -4.48 34.08 12.53
C ALA A 263 -4.62 34.76 11.15
N ILE A 264 -4.24 34.05 10.08
CA ILE A 264 -4.40 34.53 8.70
C ILE A 264 -5.89 34.65 8.35
N GLY A 265 -6.70 33.65 8.70
CA GLY A 265 -8.14 33.66 8.51
C GLY A 265 -8.79 34.89 9.15
N LEU A 266 -8.55 35.10 10.46
CA LEU A 266 -9.08 36.24 11.19
C LEU A 266 -8.65 37.60 10.61
N LEU A 267 -7.41 37.74 10.18
CA LEU A 267 -6.95 39.00 9.56
C LEU A 267 -7.68 39.27 8.23
N ASN A 268 -7.93 38.23 7.44
CA ASN A 268 -8.65 38.33 6.17
C ASN A 268 -10.15 38.60 6.37
N ASP A 269 -10.78 37.96 7.37
CA ASP A 269 -12.18 38.17 7.71
C ASP A 269 -12.46 39.62 8.12
N HIS A 270 -11.51 40.25 8.81
CA HIS A 270 -11.62 41.64 9.26
C HIS A 270 -11.07 42.67 8.25
N LEU A 271 -10.39 42.24 7.19
CA LEU A 271 -9.75 43.13 6.21
C LEU A 271 -10.77 43.99 5.47
N GLU A 272 -11.89 43.43 5.05
CA GLU A 272 -12.91 44.17 4.29
C GLU A 272 -13.55 45.28 5.12
N ALA A 273 -13.87 44.99 6.38
CA ALA A 273 -14.40 45.98 7.32
C ALA A 273 -13.38 47.10 7.60
N ALA A 274 -12.10 46.74 7.74
CA ALA A 274 -11.03 47.70 7.94
C ALA A 274 -10.79 48.59 6.71
N LEU A 275 -10.86 48.03 5.50
CA LEU A 275 -10.77 48.80 4.25
C LEU A 275 -11.90 49.82 4.12
N ARG A 276 -13.14 49.41 4.41
CA ARG A 276 -14.31 50.31 4.43
C ARG A 276 -14.11 51.49 5.39
N SER A 277 -13.60 51.21 6.59
CA SER A 277 -13.30 52.22 7.61
C SER A 277 -12.14 53.14 7.20
N ALA A 278 -11.05 52.57 6.67
CA ALA A 278 -9.82 53.30 6.33
C ALA A 278 -9.96 54.20 5.09
N ALA A 279 -10.77 53.78 4.12
CA ALA A 279 -10.99 54.53 2.87
C ALA A 279 -11.83 55.79 3.07
N ASN A 280 -12.59 55.90 4.17
CA ASN A 280 -13.49 57.03 4.45
C ASN A 280 -14.40 57.41 3.26
N LEU A 281 -14.68 56.45 2.37
CA LEU A 281 -15.63 56.60 1.27
C LEU A 281 -17.02 56.51 1.90
N ALA A 282 -17.68 57.67 1.95
CA ALA A 282 -19.01 57.84 2.52
C ALA A 282 -20.01 56.83 1.94
N ALA A 283 -20.29 55.77 2.71
CA ALA A 283 -21.37 54.83 2.44
C ALA A 283 -22.66 55.60 2.11
N GLY A 284 -23.23 55.34 0.93
CA GLY A 284 -24.50 55.92 0.46
C GLY A 284 -24.41 57.00 -0.63
N ARG A 285 -23.28 57.71 -0.80
CA ARG A 285 -23.18 58.77 -1.84
C ARG A 285 -23.15 58.22 -3.27
N LEU A 286 -22.69 56.98 -3.45
CA LEU A 286 -22.57 56.34 -4.77
C LEU A 286 -23.91 55.84 -5.30
N THR A 287 -24.71 55.19 -4.46
CA THR A 287 -26.06 54.76 -4.83
C THR A 287 -26.86 55.97 -5.31
N ASP A 288 -26.80 57.09 -4.57
CA ASP A 288 -27.44 58.34 -4.96
C ASP A 288 -26.94 58.88 -6.32
N ALA A 289 -25.64 58.75 -6.59
CA ALA A 289 -25.04 59.16 -7.85
C ALA A 289 -25.58 58.35 -9.04
N LEU A 290 -25.60 57.01 -8.90
CA LEU A 290 -26.11 56.10 -9.93
C LEU A 290 -27.62 56.29 -10.16
N LEU A 291 -28.39 56.50 -9.10
CA LEU A 291 -29.82 56.79 -9.20
C LEU A 291 -30.09 58.13 -9.90
N LYS A 292 -29.29 59.17 -9.63
CA LYS A 292 -29.39 60.45 -10.36
C LYS A 292 -29.12 60.28 -11.86
N VAL A 293 -28.10 59.51 -12.23
CA VAL A 293 -27.81 59.21 -13.63
C VAL A 293 -28.99 58.47 -14.29
N ARG A 294 -29.54 57.45 -13.62
CA ARG A 294 -30.73 56.73 -14.11
C ARG A 294 -31.95 57.66 -14.24
N ALA A 295 -32.15 58.61 -13.33
CA ALA A 295 -33.23 59.59 -13.41
C ALA A 295 -33.07 60.54 -14.62
N VAL A 296 -31.84 60.93 -14.96
CA VAL A 296 -31.54 61.74 -16.15
C VAL A 296 -31.85 60.96 -17.43
N TYR A 297 -31.40 59.70 -17.53
CA TYR A 297 -31.73 58.84 -18.67
C TYR A 297 -33.25 58.57 -18.80
N ALA A 298 -33.99 58.48 -17.69
CA ALA A 298 -35.44 58.37 -17.70
C ALA A 298 -36.11 59.61 -18.32
N ARG A 299 -35.66 60.82 -17.94
CA ARG A 299 -36.14 62.07 -18.55
C ARG A 299 -35.85 62.15 -20.05
N GLN A 300 -34.81 61.45 -20.52
CA GLN A 300 -34.47 61.35 -21.94
C GLN A 300 -35.17 60.19 -22.67
N GLY A 301 -36.01 59.40 -21.97
CA GLY A 301 -36.68 58.24 -22.54
C GLY A 301 -35.73 57.11 -22.95
N ARG A 302 -34.55 57.04 -22.34
CA ARG A 302 -33.50 56.07 -22.67
C ARG A 302 -33.52 54.86 -21.73
N GLU A 303 -33.18 53.70 -22.27
CA GLU A 303 -32.92 52.45 -21.53
C GLU A 303 -31.41 52.20 -21.45
N ILE A 304 -30.94 51.64 -20.34
CA ILE A 304 -29.51 51.32 -20.12
C ILE A 304 -29.29 49.82 -20.28
N LEU A 305 -28.37 49.42 -21.16
CA LEU A 305 -27.89 48.05 -21.32
C LEU A 305 -26.47 47.95 -20.75
N LEU A 306 -26.35 47.37 -19.55
CA LEU A 306 -25.09 47.26 -18.81
C LEU A 306 -24.50 45.85 -18.95
N LEU A 307 -23.29 45.76 -19.51
CA LEU A 307 -22.57 44.52 -19.71
C LEU A 307 -21.31 44.53 -18.83
N ILE A 308 -21.18 43.58 -17.91
CA ILE A 308 -20.07 43.51 -16.94
C ILE A 308 -19.30 42.20 -17.12
N GLU A 309 -18.05 42.28 -17.61
CA GLU A 309 -17.24 41.09 -17.89
C GLU A 309 -16.76 40.33 -16.66
N ASP A 310 -16.62 41.02 -15.53
CA ASP A 310 -16.25 40.43 -14.25
C ASP A 310 -16.66 41.34 -13.08
N PHE A 311 -17.75 40.98 -12.42
CA PHE A 311 -18.30 41.72 -11.28
C PHE A 311 -17.42 41.61 -10.03
N ALA A 312 -16.71 40.49 -9.86
CA ALA A 312 -15.90 40.23 -8.66
C ALA A 312 -14.69 41.17 -8.57
N LEU A 313 -14.20 41.67 -9.72
CA LEU A 313 -13.08 42.62 -9.78
C LEU A 313 -13.44 44.03 -9.32
N ILE A 314 -14.72 44.39 -9.24
CA ILE A 314 -15.21 45.73 -8.82
C ILE A 314 -15.25 45.84 -7.28
N GLN A 315 -14.09 45.68 -6.64
CA GLN A 315 -13.99 45.59 -5.18
C GLN A 315 -14.23 46.92 -4.44
N GLY A 316 -15.06 46.88 -3.39
CA GLY A 316 -15.31 47.98 -2.45
C GLY A 316 -16.61 48.74 -2.66
N VAL A 317 -17.36 48.45 -3.73
CA VAL A 317 -18.62 49.14 -4.09
C VAL A 317 -19.72 48.20 -4.60
N GLN A 318 -19.52 46.88 -4.52
CA GLN A 318 -20.44 45.90 -5.09
C GLN A 318 -21.86 45.98 -4.50
N GLY A 319 -21.98 46.20 -3.19
CA GLY A 319 -23.27 46.35 -2.53
C GLY A 319 -24.04 47.57 -3.02
N GLU A 320 -23.39 48.73 -3.07
CA GLU A 320 -23.99 49.98 -3.54
C GLU A 320 -24.38 49.92 -5.02
N LEU A 321 -23.56 49.25 -5.84
CA LEU A 321 -23.87 49.01 -7.25
C LEU A 321 -25.08 48.07 -7.40
N LEU A 322 -25.13 46.95 -6.68
CA LEU A 322 -26.29 46.04 -6.69
C LEU A 322 -27.57 46.74 -6.25
N ASP A 323 -27.50 47.59 -5.22
CA ASP A 323 -28.64 48.37 -4.75
C ASP A 323 -29.14 49.33 -5.84
N ALA A 324 -28.24 50.04 -6.51
CA ALA A 324 -28.60 50.92 -7.62
C ALA A 324 -29.15 50.16 -8.86
N LEU A 325 -28.67 48.94 -9.13
CA LEU A 325 -29.11 48.12 -10.27
C LEU A 325 -30.45 47.41 -10.02
N THR A 326 -30.76 47.10 -8.76
CA THR A 326 -32.01 46.42 -8.36
C THR A 326 -33.14 47.39 -8.02
N GLU A 327 -32.86 48.68 -7.91
CA GLU A 327 -33.86 49.71 -7.64
C GLU A 327 -34.89 49.84 -8.79
N PRO A 328 -36.20 49.60 -8.56
CA PRO A 328 -37.24 49.62 -9.58
C PRO A 328 -37.30 50.92 -10.39
N ALA A 329 -37.48 50.80 -11.71
CA ALA A 329 -37.68 51.94 -12.62
C ALA A 329 -39.05 52.59 -12.44
N ILE A 330 -40.05 51.77 -12.10
CA ILE A 330 -41.45 52.17 -11.95
C ILE A 330 -41.79 52.18 -10.45
N ARG A 331 -42.28 53.31 -9.95
CA ARG A 331 -42.81 53.44 -8.58
C ARG A 331 -44.20 54.07 -8.67
N GLU A 332 -45.18 53.45 -8.00
CA GLU A 332 -46.58 53.94 -7.99
C GLU A 332 -47.18 54.13 -9.40
N GLY A 333 -46.71 53.36 -10.39
CA GLY A 333 -47.16 53.45 -11.78
C GLY A 333 -46.46 54.51 -12.63
N GLU A 334 -45.57 55.33 -12.06
CA GLU A 334 -44.80 56.35 -12.77
C GLU A 334 -43.33 55.92 -12.99
N MET A 335 -42.80 56.22 -14.18
CA MET A 335 -41.40 55.96 -14.52
C MET A 335 -40.51 57.05 -13.90
N ARG A 336 -39.83 56.72 -12.80
CA ARG A 336 -38.95 57.65 -12.07
C ARG A 336 -37.46 57.43 -12.38
N LEU A 337 -37.07 56.24 -12.79
CA LEU A 337 -35.70 55.89 -13.17
C LEU A 337 -35.71 55.20 -14.54
N ALA A 338 -34.61 55.32 -15.30
CA ALA A 338 -34.46 54.62 -16.56
C ALA A 338 -34.54 53.11 -16.37
N PRO A 339 -35.25 52.38 -17.26
CA PRO A 339 -35.15 50.94 -17.32
C PRO A 339 -33.70 50.51 -17.53
N ILE A 340 -33.29 49.44 -16.85
CA ILE A 340 -31.92 48.94 -16.92
C ILE A 340 -31.92 47.43 -17.08
N ARG A 341 -31.10 46.94 -18.02
CA ARG A 341 -30.82 45.52 -18.22
C ARG A 341 -29.35 45.27 -17.99
N THR A 342 -29.04 44.37 -17.08
CA THR A 342 -27.65 44.07 -16.71
C THR A 342 -27.33 42.61 -16.98
N LEU A 343 -26.34 42.35 -17.82
CA LEU A 343 -25.70 41.05 -17.96
C LEU A 343 -24.36 41.10 -17.23
N MET A 344 -24.22 40.32 -16.17
CA MET A 344 -23.01 40.37 -15.33
C MET A 344 -22.39 38.99 -15.14
N ALA A 345 -21.10 38.88 -15.42
CA ALA A 345 -20.32 37.69 -15.10
C ALA A 345 -19.86 37.73 -13.64
N VAL A 346 -20.10 36.63 -12.92
CA VAL A 346 -19.75 36.48 -11.50
C VAL A 346 -19.12 35.11 -11.28
N THR A 347 -18.06 35.02 -10.48
CA THR A 347 -17.48 33.72 -10.12
C THR A 347 -18.38 32.96 -9.14
N THR A 348 -18.47 31.63 -9.26
CA THR A 348 -19.33 30.78 -8.42
C THR A 348 -19.14 31.04 -6.92
N GLY A 349 -17.91 30.98 -6.40
CA GLY A 349 -17.64 31.23 -4.98
C GLY A 349 -18.03 32.63 -4.51
N TYR A 350 -17.82 33.68 -5.33
CA TYR A 350 -18.28 35.02 -4.97
C TYR A 350 -19.81 35.09 -4.91
N PHE A 351 -20.49 34.46 -5.86
CA PHE A 351 -21.95 34.48 -5.93
C PHE A 351 -22.61 33.72 -4.78
N THR A 352 -22.08 32.56 -4.38
CA THR A 352 -22.67 31.72 -3.32
C THR A 352 -22.22 32.10 -1.91
N ASP A 353 -20.96 32.49 -1.74
CA ASP A 353 -20.35 32.54 -0.40
C ASP A 353 -20.17 33.99 0.11
N LEU A 354 -20.00 34.96 -0.79
CA LEU A 354 -19.65 36.34 -0.43
C LEU A 354 -20.80 37.34 -0.56
N LEU A 355 -21.85 37.03 -1.33
CA LEU A 355 -23.02 37.92 -1.45
C LEU A 355 -23.96 37.79 -0.23
N PRO A 356 -24.40 38.92 0.37
CA PRO A 356 -25.41 38.89 1.45
C PRO A 356 -26.74 38.27 0.98
N GLU A 357 -27.46 37.60 1.87
CA GLU A 357 -28.79 37.00 1.57
C GLU A 357 -29.81 38.01 1.03
N THR A 358 -29.75 39.25 1.50
CA THR A 358 -30.60 40.34 1.01
C THR A 358 -30.30 40.68 -0.45
N ALA A 359 -29.04 40.64 -0.86
CA ALA A 359 -28.64 40.83 -2.25
C ALA A 359 -29.08 39.66 -3.13
N LEU A 360 -28.92 38.42 -2.67
CA LEU A 360 -29.41 37.21 -3.38
C LEU A 360 -30.93 37.25 -3.58
N THR A 361 -31.68 37.68 -2.56
CA THR A 361 -33.14 37.83 -2.66
C THR A 361 -33.55 38.87 -3.69
N ARG A 362 -32.85 40.02 -3.72
CA ARG A 362 -33.07 41.08 -4.72
C ARG A 362 -32.69 40.63 -6.14
N ILE A 363 -31.59 39.89 -6.29
CA ILE A 363 -31.19 39.28 -7.55
C ILE A 363 -32.27 38.31 -8.02
N GLY A 364 -32.77 37.43 -7.14
CA GLY A 364 -33.86 36.51 -7.47
C GLY A 364 -35.14 37.21 -7.93
N ALA A 365 -35.49 38.34 -7.31
CA ALA A 365 -36.64 39.14 -7.74
C ALA A 365 -36.41 39.83 -9.11
N ALA A 366 -35.23 40.42 -9.32
CA ALA A 366 -34.89 41.13 -10.56
C ALA A 366 -34.56 40.20 -11.75
N SER A 367 -34.16 38.96 -11.50
CA SER A 367 -33.87 37.94 -12.52
C SER A 367 -35.06 37.00 -12.79
N GLY A 368 -36.16 37.16 -12.04
CA GLY A 368 -37.27 36.21 -12.01
C GLY A 368 -36.83 34.78 -11.65
N GLY A 369 -35.82 34.65 -10.79
CA GLY A 369 -35.31 33.40 -10.24
C GLY A 369 -34.35 32.61 -11.13
N HIS A 370 -33.99 33.10 -12.32
CA HIS A 370 -33.14 32.38 -13.29
C HIS A 370 -31.70 32.93 -13.29
N VAL A 371 -30.74 32.03 -13.40
CA VAL A 371 -29.30 32.29 -13.45
C VAL A 371 -28.69 31.38 -14.50
N PHE A 372 -27.73 31.86 -15.29
CA PHE A 372 -27.01 31.01 -16.25
C PHE A 372 -25.73 30.48 -15.62
N ARG A 373 -25.47 29.19 -15.78
CA ARG A 373 -24.28 28.52 -15.27
C ARG A 373 -23.43 27.97 -16.42
N LEU A 374 -22.14 28.28 -16.40
CA LEU A 374 -21.17 27.85 -17.42
C LEU A 374 -20.27 26.69 -16.96
N ASP A 375 -20.49 26.15 -15.75
CA ASP A 375 -19.73 25.02 -15.17
C ASP A 375 -20.26 23.65 -15.65
N VAL A 376 -20.57 23.51 -16.94
CA VAL A 376 -21.12 22.25 -17.48
C VAL A 376 -19.98 21.34 -17.91
N THR A 377 -19.82 20.22 -17.23
CA THR A 377 -18.90 19.13 -17.64
C THR A 377 -19.41 18.45 -18.90
N PHE A 378 -18.50 17.94 -19.73
CA PHE A 378 -18.85 17.20 -20.94
C PHE A 378 -19.69 15.97 -20.56
N ASP A 379 -20.83 15.79 -21.23
CA ASP A 379 -21.59 14.55 -21.17
C ASP A 379 -20.84 13.49 -22.00
N GLU A 380 -20.75 12.26 -21.48
CA GLU A 380 -20.09 11.08 -22.10
C GLU A 380 -20.67 10.66 -23.48
N ARG A 381 -21.64 11.42 -24.02
CA ARG A 381 -22.43 11.09 -25.22
C ARG A 381 -22.02 11.85 -26.48
N GLU A 382 -21.19 12.88 -26.38
CA GLU A 382 -20.64 13.61 -27.54
C GLU A 382 -19.16 13.31 -27.74
N ASP A 383 -18.70 13.33 -29.00
CA ASP A 383 -17.30 13.07 -29.35
C ASP A 383 -16.42 14.26 -28.90
N GLU A 384 -15.92 14.20 -27.66
CA GLU A 384 -15.02 15.17 -27.03
C GLU A 384 -13.81 15.50 -27.93
N ALA A 385 -13.27 14.49 -28.62
CA ALA A 385 -12.14 14.68 -29.52
C ALA A 385 -12.50 15.57 -30.72
N GLU A 386 -13.75 15.51 -31.22
CA GLU A 386 -14.20 16.36 -32.32
C GLU A 386 -14.42 17.82 -31.89
N GLN A 387 -14.88 18.05 -30.66
CA GLN A 387 -15.05 19.40 -30.11
C GLN A 387 -13.69 20.07 -29.88
N ILE A 388 -12.74 19.33 -29.30
CA ILE A 388 -11.35 19.80 -29.16
C ILE A 388 -10.74 20.07 -30.53
N ALA A 389 -10.92 19.19 -31.50
CA ALA A 389 -10.41 19.36 -32.86
C ALA A 389 -11.00 20.59 -33.56
N SER A 390 -12.31 20.85 -33.42
CA SER A 390 -12.98 22.06 -33.94
C SER A 390 -12.44 23.33 -33.28
N PHE A 391 -12.35 23.36 -31.94
CA PHE A 391 -11.79 24.49 -31.21
C PHE A 391 -10.35 24.79 -31.65
N VAL A 392 -9.47 23.81 -31.60
CA VAL A 392 -8.05 23.96 -31.96
C VAL A 392 -7.90 24.29 -33.45
N GLY A 393 -8.69 23.67 -34.33
CA GLY A 393 -8.67 23.91 -35.77
C GLY A 393 -8.89 25.38 -36.15
N ARG A 394 -9.80 26.09 -35.47
CA ARG A 394 -10.05 27.53 -35.70
C ARG A 394 -8.83 28.38 -35.37
N TYR A 395 -8.16 28.12 -34.23
CA TYR A 395 -6.94 28.84 -33.85
C TYR A 395 -5.77 28.51 -34.76
N LEU A 396 -5.63 27.24 -35.19
CA LEU A 396 -4.63 26.85 -36.18
C LEU A 396 -4.87 27.57 -37.52
N ASN A 397 -6.12 27.69 -37.97
CA ASN A 397 -6.44 28.40 -39.21
C ASN A 397 -6.00 29.87 -39.17
N VAL A 398 -6.28 30.56 -38.07
CA VAL A 398 -5.92 31.97 -37.88
C VAL A 398 -4.41 32.16 -37.70
N ALA A 399 -3.72 31.21 -37.08
CA ALA A 399 -2.26 31.25 -36.96
C ALA A 399 -1.55 31.21 -38.32
N ARG A 400 -2.17 30.57 -39.32
CA ARG A 400 -1.69 30.43 -40.71
C ARG A 400 -1.95 31.64 -41.61
N VAL A 401 -2.61 32.69 -41.12
CA VAL A 401 -2.84 33.91 -41.91
C VAL A 401 -1.53 34.69 -42.05
N ASP A 402 -1.21 35.20 -43.23
CA ASP A 402 -0.08 36.11 -43.41
C ASP A 402 -0.52 37.57 -43.19
N GLY A 403 0.28 38.37 -42.48
CA GLY A 403 0.01 39.81 -42.28
C GLY A 403 -0.86 40.20 -41.06
N THR A 404 -1.39 41.42 -41.06
CA THR A 404 -2.27 41.97 -40.00
C THR A 404 -3.69 41.42 -40.14
N VAL A 405 -4.31 41.06 -39.01
CA VAL A 405 -5.66 40.46 -38.96
C VAL A 405 -6.74 41.46 -38.51
N GLU A 406 -6.32 42.67 -38.16
CA GLU A 406 -7.18 43.74 -37.66
C GLU A 406 -8.17 44.26 -38.71
N ASP A 407 -7.78 44.23 -39.99
CA ASP A 407 -8.57 44.73 -41.12
C ASP A 407 -9.38 43.63 -41.86
N LEU A 408 -9.20 42.36 -41.49
CA LEU A 408 -9.85 41.23 -42.16
C LEU A 408 -11.28 41.03 -41.66
N SER A 409 -12.20 40.78 -42.58
CA SER A 409 -13.58 40.44 -42.23
C SER A 409 -13.65 39.05 -41.59
N LYS A 410 -14.76 38.79 -40.87
CA LYS A 410 -15.04 37.47 -40.29
C LYS A 410 -15.00 36.38 -41.37
N GLU A 411 -15.63 36.65 -42.52
CA GLU A 411 -15.73 35.71 -43.65
C GLU A 411 -14.36 35.39 -44.27
N GLU A 412 -13.40 36.32 -44.19
CA GLU A 412 -12.04 36.11 -44.66
C GLU A 412 -11.21 35.26 -43.69
N LEU A 413 -11.47 35.38 -42.38
CA LEU A 413 -10.80 34.60 -41.34
C LEU A 413 -11.38 33.18 -41.21
N GLU A 414 -12.64 32.95 -41.57
CA GLU A 414 -13.28 31.63 -41.63
C GLU A 414 -12.87 30.81 -42.87
N LYS A 415 -12.21 31.41 -43.87
CA LYS A 415 -11.69 30.64 -45.02
C LYS A 415 -10.51 29.76 -44.59
N SER A 416 -10.58 28.48 -44.91
CA SER A 416 -9.49 27.53 -44.62
C SER A 416 -8.22 27.92 -45.37
N ARG A 417 -7.14 28.17 -44.63
CA ARG A 417 -5.80 28.48 -45.16
C ARG A 417 -5.07 27.24 -45.67
N CYS A 418 -5.65 26.05 -45.47
CA CYS A 418 -5.12 24.81 -46.01
C CYS A 418 -5.35 24.67 -47.53
N GLY A 419 -6.39 25.33 -48.10
CA GLY A 419 -6.77 25.16 -49.52
C GLY A 419 -5.75 25.67 -50.56
N GLY A 420 -4.70 26.37 -50.12
CA GLY A 420 -3.56 26.77 -50.96
C GLY A 420 -2.25 26.06 -50.61
N CYS A 421 -2.26 25.10 -49.69
CA CYS A 421 -1.08 24.41 -49.19
C CYS A 421 -0.73 23.20 -50.08
N MET A 422 0.53 23.07 -50.49
CA MET A 422 0.99 21.94 -51.30
C MET A 422 0.89 20.57 -50.60
N PHE A 423 0.79 20.56 -49.27
CA PHE A 423 0.71 19.35 -48.45
C PHE A 423 -0.70 19.04 -47.93
N GLU A 424 -1.75 19.71 -48.43
CA GLU A 424 -3.11 19.56 -47.88
C GLU A 424 -3.56 18.09 -47.79
N ALA A 425 -3.42 17.32 -48.87
CA ALA A 425 -3.87 15.93 -48.92
C ALA A 425 -3.12 15.04 -47.92
N GLU A 426 -1.78 15.08 -47.93
CA GLU A 426 -0.91 14.30 -47.03
C GLU A 426 -1.09 14.71 -45.56
N CYS A 427 -1.24 16.01 -45.30
CA CYS A 427 -1.50 16.54 -43.97
C CYS A 427 -2.85 16.09 -43.42
N HIS A 428 -3.92 16.18 -44.21
CA HIS A 428 -5.25 15.80 -43.77
C HIS A 428 -5.39 14.27 -43.60
N GLU A 429 -4.69 13.47 -44.39
CA GLU A 429 -4.65 12.02 -44.22
C GLU A 429 -3.92 11.60 -42.93
N ARG A 430 -2.77 12.22 -42.62
CA ARG A 430 -1.95 11.87 -41.45
C ARG A 430 -2.46 12.43 -40.12
N PHE A 431 -2.85 13.70 -40.12
CA PHE A 431 -3.17 14.46 -38.91
C PHE A 431 -4.68 14.70 -38.75
N GLY A 432 -5.46 14.53 -39.83
CA GLY A 432 -6.88 14.83 -39.84
C GLY A 432 -7.20 16.32 -40.04
N ARG A 433 -8.50 16.60 -40.08
CA ARG A 433 -9.09 17.94 -40.19
C ARG A 433 -10.27 18.09 -39.23
N SER A 434 -10.56 19.31 -38.79
CA SER A 434 -11.78 19.62 -38.04
C SER A 434 -13.04 19.55 -38.91
N SER A 435 -14.22 19.59 -38.30
CA SER A 435 -15.52 19.63 -38.98
C SER A 435 -15.67 20.78 -39.97
N GLU A 436 -15.01 21.92 -39.74
CA GLU A 436 -14.97 23.08 -40.64
C GLU A 436 -13.94 22.97 -41.77
N GLY A 437 -13.14 21.89 -41.80
CA GLY A 437 -12.12 21.66 -42.83
C GLY A 437 -10.77 22.32 -42.57
N TYR A 438 -10.44 22.62 -41.30
CA TYR A 438 -9.11 23.12 -40.92
C TYR A 438 -8.17 21.95 -40.57
N GLY A 439 -6.98 21.90 -41.17
CA GLY A 439 -5.99 20.86 -40.85
C GLY A 439 -5.47 20.95 -39.42
N LEU A 440 -5.23 19.80 -38.77
CA LEU A 440 -4.84 19.72 -37.36
C LEU A 440 -3.32 19.72 -37.10
N TYR A 441 -2.49 19.62 -38.14
CA TYR A 441 -1.03 19.63 -38.02
C TYR A 441 -0.52 20.81 -37.18
N PRO A 442 0.39 20.58 -36.21
CA PRO A 442 1.19 19.34 -35.98
C PRO A 442 0.52 18.25 -35.11
N PHE A 443 -0.76 18.41 -34.77
CA PHE A 443 -1.51 17.48 -33.92
C PHE A 443 -2.43 16.56 -34.72
N ASN A 444 -2.87 15.47 -34.11
CA ASN A 444 -4.05 14.71 -34.55
C ASN A 444 -5.08 14.64 -33.41
N ARG A 445 -6.25 14.02 -33.64
CA ARG A 445 -7.31 13.93 -32.62
C ARG A 445 -6.84 13.30 -31.30
N SER A 446 -6.08 12.19 -31.38
CA SER A 446 -5.56 11.50 -30.19
C SER A 446 -4.55 12.37 -29.43
N ALA A 447 -3.61 13.00 -30.13
CA ALA A 447 -2.61 13.86 -29.52
C ALA A 447 -3.25 15.08 -28.85
N LEU A 448 -4.25 15.70 -29.50
CA LEU A 448 -4.99 16.81 -28.89
C LEU A 448 -5.71 16.37 -27.63
N LEU A 449 -6.46 15.26 -27.68
CA LEU A 449 -7.19 14.74 -26.54
C LEU A 449 -6.26 14.47 -25.35
N ARG A 450 -5.18 13.71 -25.57
CA ARG A 450 -4.19 13.35 -24.54
C ARG A 450 -3.43 14.55 -23.99
N MET A 451 -3.06 15.53 -24.82
CA MET A 451 -2.42 16.77 -24.33
C MET A 451 -3.38 17.66 -23.54
N VAL A 452 -4.67 17.69 -23.89
CA VAL A 452 -5.70 18.36 -23.09
C VAL A 452 -5.87 17.66 -21.75
N HIS A 453 -6.00 16.34 -21.73
CA HIS A 453 -6.09 15.55 -20.50
C HIS A 453 -4.88 15.76 -19.58
N SER A 454 -3.68 15.78 -20.17
CA SER A 454 -2.42 16.02 -19.47
C SER A 454 -2.34 17.39 -18.78
N THR A 455 -3.03 18.40 -19.32
CA THR A 455 -2.96 19.78 -18.84
C THR A 455 -4.18 20.23 -18.03
N ALA A 456 -5.21 19.38 -17.93
CA ALA A 456 -6.45 19.61 -17.22
C ALA A 456 -6.26 19.49 -15.68
N ASP A 457 -6.90 20.39 -14.93
CA ASP A 457 -6.84 20.37 -13.46
C ASP A 457 -7.79 19.33 -12.84
N LYS A 458 -8.79 18.85 -13.60
CA LYS A 458 -9.77 17.81 -13.22
C LYS A 458 -9.98 16.87 -14.41
N GLU A 459 -10.29 15.61 -14.15
CA GLU A 459 -10.64 14.63 -15.19
C GLU A 459 -11.80 15.13 -16.06
N GLY A 460 -11.66 15.01 -17.38
CA GLY A 460 -12.65 15.48 -18.37
C GLY A 460 -12.91 16.99 -18.41
N ALA A 461 -12.09 17.83 -17.78
CA ALA A 461 -12.28 19.29 -17.79
C ALA A 461 -11.59 19.96 -18.98
N PHE A 462 -12.36 20.41 -19.97
CA PHE A 462 -11.85 21.29 -21.03
C PHE A 462 -11.97 22.77 -20.61
N VAL A 463 -10.81 23.40 -20.38
CA VAL A 463 -10.73 24.85 -20.13
C VAL A 463 -10.05 25.49 -21.34
N PRO A 464 -10.78 26.21 -22.22
CA PRO A 464 -10.23 26.80 -23.45
C PRO A 464 -8.93 27.57 -23.23
N ARG A 465 -8.88 28.38 -22.17
CA ARG A 465 -7.70 29.18 -21.82
C ARG A 465 -6.47 28.32 -21.50
N THR A 466 -6.67 27.22 -20.78
CA THR A 466 -5.62 26.26 -20.44
C THR A 466 -5.11 25.58 -21.70
N VAL A 467 -6.00 25.18 -22.61
CA VAL A 467 -5.61 24.56 -23.90
C VAL A 467 -4.81 25.53 -24.76
N LEU A 468 -5.25 26.78 -24.91
CA LEU A 468 -4.52 27.80 -25.66
C LEU A 468 -3.12 28.04 -25.07
N GLY A 469 -3.03 28.19 -23.74
CA GLY A 469 -1.79 28.57 -23.06
C GLY A 469 -0.81 27.43 -22.77
N LYS A 470 -1.31 26.22 -22.50
CA LYS A 470 -0.48 25.06 -22.12
C LYS A 470 -0.30 24.03 -23.25
N VAL A 471 -1.18 24.00 -24.26
CA VAL A 471 -1.10 23.04 -25.38
C VAL A 471 -0.70 23.76 -26.67
N ILE A 472 -1.53 24.68 -27.17
CA ILE A 472 -1.36 25.23 -28.52
C ILE A 472 -0.15 26.16 -28.60
N ARG A 473 -0.07 27.20 -27.75
CA ARG A 473 1.04 28.18 -27.77
C ARG A 473 2.40 27.51 -27.60
N PRO A 474 2.63 26.67 -26.57
CA PRO A 474 3.81 25.81 -26.45
C PRO A 474 4.26 25.14 -27.73
N VAL A 475 3.37 24.41 -28.40
CA VAL A 475 3.75 23.62 -29.59
C VAL A 475 4.02 24.51 -30.81
N LEU A 476 3.21 25.55 -31.01
CA LEU A 476 3.35 26.43 -32.18
C LEU A 476 4.45 27.50 -32.04
N ILE A 477 4.88 27.83 -30.82
CA ILE A 477 5.84 28.90 -30.54
C ILE A 477 7.14 28.30 -29.98
N ASP A 478 7.07 27.66 -28.81
CA ASP A 478 8.26 27.15 -28.10
C ASP A 478 8.90 25.99 -28.89
N HIS A 479 8.08 25.07 -29.41
CA HIS A 479 8.54 23.88 -30.14
C HIS A 479 8.57 24.04 -31.67
N ALA A 480 8.38 25.26 -32.19
CA ALA A 480 8.41 25.50 -33.63
C ALA A 480 9.76 25.14 -34.26
N ARG A 481 10.87 25.44 -33.56
CA ARG A 481 12.22 25.07 -34.02
C ARG A 481 12.43 23.56 -34.01
N SER A 482 12.06 22.86 -32.94
CA SER A 482 12.22 21.40 -32.88
C SER A 482 11.33 20.67 -33.88
N LEU A 483 10.15 21.22 -34.22
CA LEU A 483 9.32 20.74 -35.32
C LEU A 483 10.01 20.92 -36.67
N ALA A 484 10.59 22.10 -36.95
CA ALA A 484 11.31 22.37 -38.20
C ALA A 484 12.58 21.50 -38.35
N ASP A 485 13.33 21.32 -37.27
CA ASP A 485 14.54 20.50 -37.23
C ASP A 485 14.25 18.99 -37.26
N GLY A 486 12.99 18.60 -37.01
CA GLY A 486 12.56 17.20 -36.93
C GLY A 486 13.07 16.49 -35.68
N THR A 487 13.32 17.23 -34.59
CA THR A 487 13.69 16.71 -33.26
C THR A 487 12.50 16.67 -32.29
N PHE A 488 11.36 17.25 -32.66
CA PHE A 488 10.11 17.14 -31.92
C PHE A 488 9.52 15.73 -31.99
N PRO A 489 8.89 15.19 -30.94
CA PRO A 489 8.77 15.76 -29.58
C PRO A 489 10.09 15.71 -28.80
N ASP A 490 10.54 16.85 -28.29
CA ASP A 490 11.77 16.97 -27.50
C ASP A 490 11.53 16.64 -26.02
N SER A 491 12.59 16.63 -25.20
CA SER A 491 12.48 16.33 -23.77
C SER A 491 11.61 17.34 -23.00
N SER A 492 11.57 18.61 -23.41
CA SER A 492 10.72 19.61 -22.77
C SER A 492 9.24 19.40 -23.12
N ALA A 493 8.91 18.94 -24.32
CA ALA A 493 7.55 18.53 -24.67
C ALA A 493 7.07 17.35 -23.81
N ARG A 494 7.94 16.34 -23.62
CA ARG A 494 7.63 15.17 -22.77
C ARG A 494 7.39 15.54 -21.30
N LEU A 495 8.20 16.43 -20.75
CA LEU A 495 8.03 16.92 -19.38
C LEU A 495 6.78 17.78 -19.21
N ARG A 496 6.40 18.51 -20.25
CA ARG A 496 5.22 19.38 -20.26
C ARG A 496 3.91 18.59 -20.38
N PHE A 497 3.94 17.46 -21.06
CA PHE A 497 2.78 16.60 -21.29
C PHE A 497 2.95 15.21 -20.66
N PRO A 498 2.91 15.09 -19.32
CA PRO A 498 2.86 13.77 -18.68
C PRO A 498 1.53 13.07 -19.00
N ARG A 499 1.55 11.73 -19.09
CA ARG A 499 0.33 10.94 -19.32
C ARG A 499 -0.70 11.19 -18.21
N ALA A 500 -1.94 11.50 -18.56
CA ALA A 500 -3.04 11.62 -17.61
C ALA A 500 -3.50 10.24 -17.11
N GLU A 501 -4.05 10.17 -15.90
CA GLU A 501 -4.52 8.90 -15.32
C GLU A 501 -5.63 8.24 -16.14
N GLN A 502 -6.50 9.05 -16.75
CA GLN A 502 -7.60 8.59 -17.61
C GLN A 502 -7.13 7.99 -18.94
N ASP A 503 -5.92 8.31 -19.41
CA ASP A 503 -5.41 7.84 -20.70
C ASP A 503 -4.78 6.45 -20.62
N ALA A 504 -4.84 5.71 -21.74
CA ALA A 504 -4.21 4.40 -21.84
C ALA A 504 -2.68 4.52 -21.91
N ALA A 505 -2.00 3.71 -21.09
CA ALA A 505 -0.57 3.47 -21.18
C ALA A 505 -0.23 2.58 -22.40
N LEU A 506 1.00 2.68 -22.91
CA LEU A 506 1.51 1.72 -23.87
C LEU A 506 1.45 0.29 -23.30
N SER A 507 1.09 -0.67 -24.15
CA SER A 507 1.14 -2.08 -23.78
C SER A 507 2.58 -2.51 -23.50
N THR A 508 2.74 -3.51 -22.63
CA THR A 508 4.08 -4.06 -22.34
C THR A 508 4.71 -4.76 -23.54
N GLU A 509 3.89 -5.22 -24.49
CA GLU A 509 4.32 -5.80 -25.76
C GLU A 509 4.94 -4.73 -26.66
N VAL A 510 4.26 -3.59 -26.83
CA VAL A 510 4.75 -2.46 -27.62
C VAL A 510 5.98 -1.82 -26.97
N SER A 511 5.96 -1.62 -25.65
CA SER A 511 7.09 -1.02 -24.92
C SER A 511 8.38 -1.85 -25.06
N SER A 512 8.27 -3.17 -24.87
CA SER A 512 9.42 -4.08 -25.03
C SER A 512 9.96 -4.12 -26.46
N LEU A 513 9.08 -3.97 -27.45
CA LEU A 513 9.48 -3.93 -28.85
C LEU A 513 10.22 -2.64 -29.19
N ILE A 514 9.74 -1.48 -28.68
CA ILE A 514 10.44 -0.19 -28.83
C ILE A 514 11.81 -0.23 -28.15
N GLU A 515 11.91 -0.75 -26.93
CA GLU A 515 13.19 -0.91 -26.20
C GLU A 515 14.20 -1.78 -26.97
N THR A 516 13.73 -2.74 -27.76
CA THR A 516 14.59 -3.67 -28.51
C THR A 516 15.00 -3.10 -29.87
N GLU A 517 14.06 -2.48 -30.59
CA GLU A 517 14.25 -2.08 -31.99
C GLU A 517 14.75 -0.63 -32.15
N ASP A 518 14.51 0.23 -31.15
CA ASP A 518 14.94 1.63 -31.14
C ASP A 518 15.58 2.05 -29.80
N PRO A 519 16.70 1.42 -29.40
CA PRO A 519 17.32 1.64 -28.08
C PRO A 519 17.92 3.05 -27.91
N GLU A 520 18.17 3.78 -29.00
CA GLU A 520 18.78 5.12 -28.95
C GLU A 520 17.77 6.24 -28.66
N ASP A 521 16.48 6.04 -28.98
CA ASP A 521 15.43 7.07 -28.84
C ASP A 521 14.11 6.53 -28.25
N VAL A 522 14.22 5.55 -27.34
CA VAL A 522 13.09 4.82 -26.70
C VAL A 522 12.01 5.78 -26.20
N ASP A 523 12.39 6.81 -25.45
CA ASP A 523 11.41 7.70 -24.81
C ASP A 523 10.61 8.52 -25.83
N ARG A 524 11.26 9.00 -26.89
CA ARG A 524 10.61 9.81 -27.92
C ARG A 524 9.71 8.94 -28.78
N HIS A 525 10.19 7.74 -29.12
CA HIS A 525 9.40 6.75 -29.84
C HIS A 525 8.14 6.39 -29.05
N ALA A 526 8.31 6.02 -27.77
CA ALA A 526 7.19 5.73 -26.87
C ALA A 526 6.21 6.90 -26.81
N PHE A 527 6.69 8.13 -26.64
CA PHE A 527 5.84 9.32 -26.57
C PHE A 527 5.02 9.55 -27.85
N VAL A 528 5.61 9.37 -29.04
CA VAL A 528 4.88 9.53 -30.32
C VAL A 528 3.82 8.44 -30.49
N VAL A 529 4.14 7.18 -30.19
CA VAL A 529 3.20 6.06 -30.26
C VAL A 529 2.07 6.22 -29.24
N GLU A 530 2.39 6.73 -28.06
CA GLU A 530 1.41 6.97 -27.00
C GLU A 530 0.46 8.11 -27.33
N PHE A 531 0.97 9.28 -27.75
CA PHE A 531 0.15 10.47 -27.98
C PHE A 531 -0.49 10.52 -29.36
N TRP A 532 0.23 10.23 -30.44
CA TRP A 532 -0.33 10.29 -31.79
C TRP A 532 -0.87 8.93 -32.27
N GLY A 533 -0.37 7.82 -31.72
CA GLY A 533 -0.83 6.46 -32.04
C GLY A 533 -1.97 5.94 -31.16
N ASP A 534 -2.41 6.71 -30.17
CA ASP A 534 -3.41 6.34 -29.17
C ASP A 534 -3.08 5.11 -28.31
N ALA A 535 -1.79 4.91 -28.01
CA ALA A 535 -1.29 3.77 -27.22
C ALA A 535 -1.85 2.41 -27.70
N PRO A 536 -1.57 2.00 -28.95
CA PRO A 536 -2.13 0.79 -29.54
C PRO A 536 -1.67 -0.44 -28.78
N ARG A 537 -2.48 -1.50 -28.79
CA ARG A 537 -2.10 -2.77 -28.14
C ARG A 537 -1.00 -3.48 -28.93
N ALA A 538 -0.95 -3.28 -30.24
CA ALA A 538 0.09 -3.77 -31.13
C ALA A 538 0.52 -2.69 -32.15
N LEU A 539 1.82 -2.57 -32.43
CA LEU A 539 2.35 -1.58 -33.40
C LEU A 539 1.82 -1.76 -34.84
N ARG A 540 1.23 -2.92 -35.16
CA ARG A 540 0.55 -3.14 -36.44
C ARG A 540 -0.62 -2.18 -36.67
N GLU A 541 -1.23 -1.69 -35.60
CA GLU A 541 -2.40 -0.80 -35.61
C GLU A 541 -2.00 0.67 -35.88
N MET A 542 -0.72 1.03 -35.80
CA MET A 542 -0.24 2.40 -35.99
C MET A 542 0.04 2.74 -37.45
N ASN A 543 -0.26 3.97 -37.86
CA ASN A 543 0.17 4.52 -39.14
C ASN A 543 1.63 5.02 -39.07
N ASP A 544 2.52 4.41 -39.85
CA ASP A 544 3.96 4.75 -39.88
C ASP A 544 4.25 6.13 -40.45
N ASP A 545 3.30 6.72 -41.18
CA ASP A 545 3.47 8.04 -41.77
C ASP A 545 3.54 9.17 -40.73
N ILE A 546 2.98 8.94 -39.53
CA ILE A 546 3.15 9.84 -38.37
C ILE A 546 4.60 9.77 -37.87
N LEU A 547 5.14 8.55 -37.71
CA LEU A 547 6.53 8.35 -37.29
C LEU A 547 7.50 9.01 -38.28
N ARG A 548 7.26 8.85 -39.58
CA ARG A 548 8.06 9.50 -40.64
C ARG A 548 8.03 11.02 -40.56
N THR A 549 6.87 11.63 -40.30
CA THR A 549 6.73 13.09 -40.23
C THR A 549 7.55 13.68 -39.07
N PHE A 550 7.64 12.95 -37.94
CA PHE A 550 8.48 13.32 -36.81
C PHE A 550 9.91 12.77 -36.89
N ARG A 551 10.33 12.15 -38.00
CA ARG A 551 11.64 11.49 -38.16
C ARG A 551 11.95 10.47 -37.07
N VAL A 552 10.92 9.79 -36.56
CA VAL A 552 11.04 8.62 -35.68
C VAL A 552 11.16 7.36 -36.53
N ARG A 553 12.03 6.44 -36.14
CA ARG A 553 12.30 5.21 -36.87
C ARG A 553 11.04 4.33 -36.92
N SER A 554 10.69 3.78 -38.09
CA SER A 554 9.64 2.75 -38.19
C SER A 554 10.18 1.39 -37.72
N ILE A 555 9.39 0.68 -36.93
CA ILE A 555 9.70 -0.67 -36.45
C ILE A 555 9.07 -1.69 -37.41
N ASN A 556 9.82 -2.74 -37.74
CA ASN A 556 9.33 -3.78 -38.64
C ASN A 556 8.16 -4.56 -38.00
N LYS A 557 7.02 -4.59 -38.70
CA LYS A 557 5.74 -5.17 -38.22
C LYS A 557 5.63 -6.68 -38.41
N ASP A 558 6.61 -7.29 -39.06
CA ASP A 558 6.64 -8.72 -39.41
C ASP A 558 7.21 -9.59 -38.28
N VAL A 559 6.42 -9.83 -37.24
CA VAL A 559 6.59 -11.00 -36.38
C VAL A 559 5.87 -12.20 -37.03
N PRO A 560 6.53 -13.36 -37.26
CA PRO A 560 5.91 -14.55 -37.82
C PRO A 560 4.78 -15.07 -36.93
N GLU A 561 3.62 -15.39 -37.52
CA GLU A 561 2.59 -16.19 -36.86
C GLU A 561 3.18 -17.53 -36.40
N PRO A 562 2.87 -18.03 -35.17
CA PRO A 562 3.08 -19.43 -34.88
C PRO A 562 2.23 -20.25 -35.88
N PRO A 563 2.76 -21.34 -36.44
CA PRO A 563 2.07 -22.09 -37.49
C PRO A 563 0.69 -22.52 -36.98
N PRO A 564 -0.37 -22.42 -37.81
CA PRO A 564 -1.69 -22.85 -37.41
C PRO A 564 -1.63 -24.33 -37.04
N GLY A 565 -2.10 -24.64 -35.83
CA GLY A 565 -2.26 -26.03 -35.39
C GLY A 565 -3.10 -26.82 -36.39
N PRO A 566 -2.89 -28.14 -36.48
CA PRO A 566 -3.56 -28.97 -37.47
C PRO A 566 -5.08 -28.84 -37.35
N PRO A 567 -5.81 -28.72 -38.47
CA PRO A 567 -7.23 -28.47 -38.45
C PRO A 567 -7.98 -29.61 -37.74
N PRO A 568 -8.97 -29.30 -36.89
CA PRO A 568 -9.81 -30.32 -36.29
C PRO A 568 -10.62 -31.02 -37.39
N THR A 569 -10.55 -32.35 -37.36
CA THR A 569 -11.30 -33.25 -38.24
C THR A 569 -12.79 -32.91 -38.24
N SER A 570 -13.29 -32.72 -39.45
CA SER A 570 -14.69 -32.54 -39.82
C SER A 570 -15.61 -33.62 -39.25
N GLY A 571 -16.68 -33.18 -38.59
CA GLY A 571 -17.84 -34.01 -38.32
C GLY A 571 -19.05 -33.19 -37.89
N GLY A 572 -20.00 -32.95 -38.80
CA GLY A 572 -21.40 -32.66 -38.42
C GLY A 572 -22.03 -31.35 -38.90
N LYS A 573 -22.64 -31.40 -40.09
CA LYS A 573 -23.90 -30.75 -40.53
C LYS A 573 -24.08 -29.24 -40.35
N GLN A 574 -23.95 -28.51 -41.46
CA GLN A 574 -24.65 -27.24 -41.72
C GLN A 574 -26.14 -27.43 -41.99
N PRO A 575 -26.99 -26.44 -41.64
CA PRO A 575 -28.07 -25.98 -42.49
C PRO A 575 -27.77 -24.58 -43.08
N LYS A 576 -28.25 -24.34 -44.30
CA LYS A 576 -28.00 -23.16 -45.16
C LYS A 576 -29.00 -21.99 -44.91
N ALA A 577 -28.44 -20.77 -45.00
CA ALA A 577 -28.97 -19.50 -45.55
C ALA A 577 -30.01 -18.67 -44.76
N PRO A 578 -30.12 -17.32 -44.98
CA PRO A 578 -29.47 -16.47 -45.99
C PRO A 578 -28.67 -15.25 -45.47
N VAL A 579 -27.95 -14.63 -46.41
CA VAL A 579 -27.06 -13.47 -46.31
C VAL A 579 -27.89 -12.18 -46.17
N GLU A 580 -27.62 -11.39 -45.13
CA GLU A 580 -28.00 -9.98 -45.01
C GLU A 580 -26.74 -9.10 -44.98
N GLU A 581 -26.79 -8.00 -45.73
CA GLU A 581 -25.73 -7.01 -45.94
C GLU A 581 -25.21 -6.42 -44.62
N ARG A 582 -23.89 -6.55 -44.37
CA ARG A 582 -23.23 -5.87 -43.25
C ARG A 582 -22.67 -4.52 -43.68
N LYS A 583 -23.24 -3.46 -43.12
CA LYS A 583 -22.60 -2.14 -42.91
C LYS A 583 -21.27 -2.30 -42.16
N PRO A 584 -20.30 -1.37 -42.33
CA PRO A 584 -18.97 -1.48 -41.73
C PRO A 584 -19.09 -1.52 -40.21
N THR A 585 -18.68 -2.66 -39.64
CA THR A 585 -18.66 -2.93 -38.20
C THR A 585 -17.56 -2.11 -37.54
N GLY A 586 -17.94 -1.33 -36.54
CA GLY A 586 -17.03 -0.75 -35.56
C GLY A 586 -16.14 -1.83 -34.94
N VAL A 587 -14.91 -1.40 -34.63
CA VAL A 587 -13.88 -2.17 -33.94
C VAL A 587 -14.48 -2.82 -32.71
N THR A 588 -14.67 -4.13 -32.76
CA THR A 588 -15.18 -4.90 -31.64
C THR A 588 -14.02 -5.10 -30.67
N ARG A 589 -14.05 -4.38 -29.52
CA ARG A 589 -13.10 -4.63 -28.42
C ARG A 589 -13.12 -6.12 -28.05
N PRO A 590 -11.97 -6.82 -28.00
CA PRO A 590 -11.92 -8.17 -27.46
C PRO A 590 -12.35 -8.15 -25.97
N LYS A 591 -13.00 -9.23 -25.51
CA LYS A 591 -13.50 -9.34 -24.12
C LYS A 591 -12.39 -9.00 -23.11
N PRO A 592 -12.63 -8.09 -22.14
CA PRO A 592 -11.63 -7.73 -21.15
C PRO A 592 -11.29 -8.96 -20.30
N GLN A 593 -10.00 -9.27 -20.19
CA GLN A 593 -9.48 -10.24 -19.24
C GLN A 593 -8.98 -9.45 -18.03
N PRO A 594 -9.83 -9.22 -16.99
CA PRO A 594 -9.54 -8.25 -15.94
C PRO A 594 -8.23 -8.51 -15.19
N LYS A 595 -7.78 -9.78 -15.15
CA LYS A 595 -6.49 -10.16 -14.56
C LYS A 595 -5.29 -9.77 -15.41
N VAL A 596 -5.40 -9.87 -16.73
CA VAL A 596 -4.35 -9.45 -17.68
C VAL A 596 -4.27 -7.93 -17.68
N ASP A 597 -5.42 -7.24 -17.72
CA ASP A 597 -5.49 -5.78 -17.64
C ASP A 597 -4.87 -5.27 -16.30
N ALA A 598 -5.07 -5.99 -15.19
CA ALA A 598 -4.45 -5.64 -13.90
C ALA A 598 -2.90 -5.77 -13.92
N ILE A 599 -2.37 -6.79 -14.60
CA ILE A 599 -0.91 -6.99 -14.77
C ILE A 599 -0.32 -5.95 -15.72
N GLU A 600 -1.05 -5.56 -16.76
CA GLU A 600 -0.68 -4.46 -17.65
C GLU A 600 -0.66 -3.12 -16.91
N ASN A 601 -1.69 -2.82 -16.11
CA ASN A 601 -1.73 -1.59 -15.33
C ASN A 601 -0.62 -1.55 -14.27
N TRP A 602 -0.31 -2.66 -13.61
CA TRP A 602 0.82 -2.74 -12.67
C TRP A 602 2.16 -2.35 -13.32
N ALA A 603 2.40 -2.79 -14.56
CA ALA A 603 3.64 -2.51 -15.26
C ALA A 603 3.65 -1.14 -15.97
N GLY A 604 2.56 -0.76 -16.66
CA GLY A 604 2.49 0.45 -17.48
C GLY A 604 2.03 1.69 -16.72
N ARG A 605 1.21 1.54 -15.68
CA ARG A 605 0.70 2.64 -14.84
C ARG A 605 1.40 2.77 -13.49
N GLY A 606 2.20 1.78 -13.10
CA GLY A 606 2.85 1.75 -11.78
C GLY A 606 1.87 1.56 -10.63
N THR A 607 0.62 1.15 -10.90
CA THR A 607 -0.38 0.87 -9.86
C THR A 607 0.00 -0.38 -9.07
N MET A 608 -0.44 -0.49 -7.82
CA MET A 608 -0.20 -1.72 -7.06
C MET A 608 -0.88 -2.93 -7.72
N LEU A 609 -0.18 -4.07 -7.76
CA LEU A 609 -0.77 -5.30 -8.28
C LEU A 609 -1.79 -5.85 -7.27
N ASP A 610 -3.01 -6.12 -7.74
CA ASP A 610 -4.10 -6.66 -6.93
C ASP A 610 -3.71 -7.94 -6.17
N GLN A 611 -4.22 -8.09 -4.94
CA GLN A 611 -3.89 -9.21 -4.07
C GLN A 611 -4.31 -10.56 -4.66
N GLY A 612 -5.45 -10.61 -5.36
CA GLY A 612 -5.96 -11.82 -5.99
C GLY A 612 -5.03 -12.29 -7.11
N VAL A 613 -4.67 -11.38 -8.00
CA VAL A 613 -3.75 -11.65 -9.12
C VAL A 613 -2.35 -12.02 -8.60
N ALA A 614 -1.82 -11.28 -7.63
CA ALA A 614 -0.53 -11.58 -7.04
C ALA A 614 -0.52 -12.96 -6.35
N ARG A 615 -1.59 -13.34 -5.65
CA ARG A 615 -1.71 -14.66 -5.00
C ARG A 615 -1.75 -15.79 -6.03
N GLU A 616 -2.42 -15.59 -7.16
CA GLU A 616 -2.51 -16.57 -8.25
C GLU A 616 -1.15 -16.81 -8.90
N VAL A 617 -0.42 -15.74 -9.25
CA VAL A 617 0.95 -15.84 -9.78
C VAL A 617 1.87 -16.56 -8.79
N ARG A 618 1.83 -16.18 -7.49
CA ARG A 618 2.62 -16.86 -6.45
C ARG A 618 2.28 -18.34 -6.34
N LYS A 619 1.00 -18.70 -6.43
CA LYS A 619 0.52 -20.09 -6.38
C LYS A 619 1.09 -20.91 -7.54
N ILE A 620 1.02 -20.42 -8.77
CA ILE A 620 1.55 -21.12 -9.96
C ILE A 620 3.05 -21.40 -9.77
N ILE A 621 3.82 -20.41 -9.33
CA ILE A 621 5.26 -20.53 -9.14
C ILE A 621 5.60 -21.50 -8.01
N VAL A 622 4.93 -21.38 -6.86
CA VAL A 622 5.12 -22.29 -5.71
C VAL A 622 4.77 -23.73 -6.06
N GLU A 623 3.65 -23.96 -6.73
CA GLU A 623 3.26 -25.30 -7.19
C GLU A 623 4.26 -25.88 -8.21
N ALA A 624 4.79 -25.05 -9.11
CA ALA A 624 5.81 -25.48 -10.06
C ALA A 624 7.10 -25.94 -9.37
N VAL A 625 7.56 -25.21 -8.34
CA VAL A 625 8.71 -25.60 -7.52
C VAL A 625 8.43 -26.92 -6.79
N LEU A 626 7.31 -27.02 -6.07
CA LEU A 626 6.97 -28.21 -5.28
C LEU A 626 6.82 -29.47 -6.15
N ARG A 627 6.22 -29.37 -7.34
CA ARG A 627 6.03 -30.51 -8.24
C ARG A 627 7.32 -31.00 -8.90
N ARG A 628 8.33 -30.14 -9.04
CA ARG A 628 9.64 -30.50 -9.61
C ARG A 628 10.66 -30.90 -8.54
N PHE A 629 10.36 -30.66 -7.26
CA PHE A 629 11.26 -30.97 -6.16
C PHE A 629 11.50 -32.47 -6.03
N SER A 630 12.78 -32.88 -5.97
CA SER A 630 13.15 -34.27 -5.76
C SER A 630 13.43 -34.56 -4.28
N TRP A 631 12.58 -35.37 -3.65
CA TRP A 631 12.74 -35.83 -2.26
C TRP A 631 13.89 -36.84 -2.06
N THR A 632 14.72 -37.04 -3.08
CA THR A 632 15.90 -37.92 -3.04
C THR A 632 17.18 -37.18 -2.66
N ASN A 633 17.17 -35.86 -2.52
CA ASN A 633 18.35 -35.06 -2.19
C ASN A 633 18.02 -33.90 -1.24
N PRO A 634 18.19 -34.07 0.10
CA PRO A 634 18.63 -35.30 0.77
C PRO A 634 17.55 -36.40 0.74
N PRO A 635 17.92 -37.70 0.79
CA PRO A 635 16.96 -38.79 0.81
C PRO A 635 16.04 -38.69 2.03
N MET A 636 14.75 -38.43 1.80
CA MET A 636 13.75 -38.38 2.86
C MET A 636 12.37 -38.77 2.34
N ARG A 637 11.45 -39.06 3.25
CA ARG A 637 10.05 -39.28 2.91
C ARG A 637 9.42 -37.98 2.40
N GLU A 638 8.63 -38.08 1.33
CA GLU A 638 7.81 -36.97 0.84
C GLU A 638 6.85 -36.48 1.91
N GLN A 639 6.88 -35.17 2.15
CA GLN A 639 6.09 -34.55 3.21
C GLN A 639 4.70 -34.19 2.71
N GLY A 640 3.70 -34.32 3.57
CA GLY A 640 2.31 -33.99 3.23
C GLY A 640 2.09 -32.49 3.05
N LYS A 641 0.96 -32.14 2.41
CA LYS A 641 0.60 -30.75 2.09
C LYS A 641 0.65 -29.78 3.29
N ALA A 642 0.22 -30.23 4.46
CA ALA A 642 0.23 -29.40 5.68
C ALA A 642 1.64 -28.99 6.12
N PHE A 643 2.66 -29.82 5.85
CA PHE A 643 4.05 -29.48 6.11
C PHE A 643 4.59 -28.54 5.04
N THR A 644 4.36 -28.85 3.76
CA THR A 644 4.85 -28.02 2.65
C THR A 644 4.25 -26.62 2.66
N ASP A 645 2.97 -26.48 3.04
CA ASP A 645 2.30 -25.18 3.17
C ASP A 645 2.91 -24.30 4.28
N LYS A 646 3.51 -24.91 5.31
CA LYS A 646 4.22 -24.20 6.38
C LYS A 646 5.68 -23.91 6.03
N ALA A 647 6.38 -24.88 5.45
CA ALA A 647 7.79 -24.74 5.07
C ALA A 647 7.98 -23.80 3.87
N TRP A 648 7.05 -23.84 2.90
CA TRP A 648 7.13 -23.11 1.65
C TRP A 648 5.78 -22.43 1.29
N PRO A 649 5.34 -21.45 2.09
CA PRO A 649 4.00 -20.88 1.99
C PRO A 649 3.81 -20.07 0.70
N ILE A 650 2.58 -20.05 0.18
CA ILE A 650 2.17 -19.14 -0.91
C ILE A 650 2.04 -17.72 -0.34
N SER A 651 3.16 -17.01 -0.23
CA SER A 651 3.24 -15.68 0.37
C SER A 651 4.38 -14.85 -0.20
N SER A 652 4.39 -13.55 0.11
CA SER A 652 5.46 -12.61 -0.25
C SER A 652 6.83 -12.98 0.33
N LYS A 653 6.88 -13.81 1.38
CA LYS A 653 8.14 -14.33 1.95
C LYS A 653 8.83 -15.37 1.05
N THR A 654 8.07 -16.02 0.17
CA THR A 654 8.57 -17.08 -0.72
C THR A 654 8.75 -16.54 -2.13
N VAL A 655 7.75 -15.82 -2.63
CA VAL A 655 7.77 -15.19 -3.96
C VAL A 655 7.42 -13.72 -3.79
N SER A 656 8.43 -12.87 -3.90
CA SER A 656 8.30 -11.42 -3.81
C SER A 656 7.96 -10.84 -5.19
N ILE A 657 6.99 -9.94 -5.22
CA ILE A 657 6.58 -9.20 -6.41
C ILE A 657 6.57 -7.73 -6.01
N GLU A 658 7.41 -6.94 -6.68
CA GLU A 658 7.54 -5.50 -6.41
C GLU A 658 6.18 -4.79 -6.57
N ASP A 659 5.85 -3.93 -5.61
CA ASP A 659 4.60 -3.15 -5.56
C ASP A 659 3.31 -3.99 -5.67
N ALA A 660 3.34 -5.24 -5.23
CA ALA A 660 2.13 -6.04 -5.02
C ALA A 660 1.48 -5.74 -3.67
N TYR A 661 0.15 -5.84 -3.60
CA TYR A 661 -0.59 -5.64 -2.36
C TYR A 661 -0.16 -6.65 -1.28
N GLY A 662 0.17 -6.15 -0.08
CA GLY A 662 0.59 -6.96 1.08
C GLY A 662 2.09 -7.30 1.13
N GLU A 663 2.92 -6.67 0.30
CA GLU A 663 4.38 -6.80 0.37
C GLU A 663 4.92 -6.17 1.69
N LYS A 664 5.55 -6.96 2.55
CA LYS A 664 6.15 -6.51 3.82
C LYS A 664 7.51 -7.19 4.01
N ASN A 665 8.60 -6.42 4.00
CA ASN A 665 9.98 -6.87 4.25
C ASN A 665 10.36 -8.17 3.50
N SER A 666 10.23 -8.16 2.18
CA SER A 666 10.48 -9.31 1.30
C SER A 666 11.91 -9.35 0.71
N GLU A 667 12.84 -8.54 1.24
CA GLU A 667 14.27 -8.55 0.87
C GLU A 667 15.00 -9.87 1.19
N SER A 668 14.35 -10.83 1.84
CA SER A 668 14.89 -12.18 2.07
C SER A 668 14.18 -13.26 1.25
N ALA A 669 13.21 -12.90 0.39
CA ALA A 669 12.48 -13.88 -0.40
C ALA A 669 13.42 -14.57 -1.42
N PRO A 670 13.31 -15.88 -1.61
CA PRO A 670 14.18 -16.64 -2.51
C PRO A 670 13.89 -16.37 -3.99
N ILE A 671 12.63 -16.11 -4.36
CA ILE A 671 12.23 -15.78 -5.73
C ILE A 671 11.70 -14.34 -5.74
N ARG A 672 12.20 -13.51 -6.66
CA ARG A 672 11.87 -12.08 -6.75
C ARG A 672 11.58 -11.65 -8.16
N PHE A 673 10.61 -10.75 -8.27
CA PHE A 673 10.20 -10.15 -9.52
C PHE A 673 10.14 -8.64 -9.37
N GLU A 674 10.98 -7.96 -10.16
CA GLU A 674 10.96 -6.51 -10.33
C GLU A 674 9.86 -6.11 -11.32
N ARG A 675 9.32 -4.90 -11.15
CA ARG A 675 8.33 -4.31 -12.05
C ARG A 675 9.00 -3.91 -13.37
N LYS A 676 9.00 -4.83 -14.32
CA LYS A 676 9.51 -4.64 -15.69
C LYS A 676 8.51 -5.17 -16.70
N ALA A 677 8.54 -4.65 -17.94
CA ALA A 677 7.69 -5.11 -19.04
C ALA A 677 7.84 -6.63 -19.27
N VAL A 678 9.06 -7.14 -19.23
CA VAL A 678 9.37 -8.58 -19.38
C VAL A 678 8.74 -9.43 -18.25
N THR A 679 8.67 -8.90 -17.04
CA THR A 679 8.01 -9.57 -15.90
C THR A 679 6.50 -9.58 -16.07
N SER A 680 5.92 -8.46 -16.51
CA SER A 680 4.48 -8.35 -16.83
C SER A 680 4.06 -9.37 -17.87
N GLN A 681 4.78 -9.45 -19.01
CA GLN A 681 4.49 -10.43 -20.05
C GLN A 681 4.57 -11.87 -19.53
N PHE A 682 5.56 -12.18 -18.69
CA PHE A 682 5.67 -13.49 -18.06
C PHE A 682 4.45 -13.80 -17.18
N PHE A 683 4.02 -12.87 -16.33
CA PHE A 683 2.84 -13.06 -15.49
C PHE A 683 1.55 -13.20 -16.29
N GLN A 684 1.38 -12.42 -17.36
CA GLN A 684 0.26 -12.58 -18.28
C GLN A 684 0.28 -13.98 -18.92
N GLY A 685 1.45 -14.46 -19.33
CA GLY A 685 1.65 -15.82 -19.84
C GLY A 685 1.24 -16.90 -18.82
N LEU A 686 1.57 -16.72 -17.54
CA LEU A 686 1.15 -17.63 -16.47
C LEU A 686 -0.36 -17.64 -16.25
N VAL A 687 -1.00 -16.47 -16.22
CA VAL A 687 -2.46 -16.35 -16.04
C VAL A 687 -3.21 -16.93 -17.24
N ARG A 688 -2.72 -16.68 -18.47
CA ARG A 688 -3.27 -17.29 -19.68
C ARG A 688 -3.13 -18.81 -19.64
N LEU A 689 -1.96 -19.34 -19.23
CA LEU A 689 -1.77 -20.78 -19.06
C LEU A 689 -2.77 -21.41 -18.08
N GLU A 690 -3.08 -20.78 -16.95
CA GLU A 690 -4.07 -21.30 -15.99
C GLU A 690 -5.51 -21.23 -16.51
N THR A 691 -5.85 -20.20 -17.31
CA THR A 691 -7.22 -19.98 -17.79
C THR A 691 -7.56 -20.68 -19.11
N SER A 692 -6.62 -20.73 -20.07
CA SER A 692 -6.84 -21.32 -21.40
C SER A 692 -6.07 -22.62 -21.64
N GLY A 693 -5.09 -22.96 -20.79
CA GLY A 693 -4.17 -24.08 -21.04
C GLY A 693 -3.12 -23.80 -22.13
N GLU A 694 -3.15 -22.62 -22.75
CA GLU A 694 -2.21 -22.19 -23.78
C GLU A 694 -1.24 -21.16 -23.19
N GLY A 695 0.04 -21.52 -23.11
CA GLY A 695 1.10 -20.62 -22.66
C GLY A 695 2.20 -20.51 -23.72
N ARG A 696 2.84 -19.33 -23.83
CA ARG A 696 3.99 -19.18 -24.73
C ARG A 696 5.11 -20.12 -24.28
N ALA A 697 5.76 -20.78 -25.24
CA ALA A 697 6.87 -21.70 -24.94
C ALA A 697 8.01 -21.04 -24.13
N VAL A 698 8.23 -19.73 -24.35
CA VAL A 698 9.22 -18.93 -23.61
C VAL A 698 8.85 -18.80 -22.13
N ASP A 699 7.57 -18.57 -21.82
CA ASP A 699 7.11 -18.44 -20.43
C ASP A 699 7.20 -19.78 -19.69
N LEU A 700 6.87 -20.89 -20.36
CA LEU A 700 7.01 -22.23 -19.78
C LEU A 700 8.47 -22.59 -19.46
N ARG A 701 9.41 -22.26 -20.36
CA ARG A 701 10.85 -22.45 -20.10
C ARG A 701 11.34 -21.59 -18.94
N LYS A 702 10.88 -20.34 -18.88
CA LYS A 702 11.22 -19.43 -17.77
C LYS A 702 10.68 -19.95 -16.43
N LEU A 703 9.44 -20.43 -16.40
CA LEU A 703 8.85 -21.06 -15.20
C LEU A 703 9.64 -22.30 -14.76
N ALA A 704 10.05 -23.16 -15.70
CA ALA A 704 10.87 -24.33 -15.39
C ALA A 704 12.23 -23.95 -14.79
N SER A 705 12.91 -22.95 -15.37
CA SER A 705 14.18 -22.44 -14.85
C SER A 705 14.04 -21.83 -13.45
N ILE A 706 12.96 -21.08 -13.19
CA ILE A 706 12.67 -20.54 -11.86
C ILE A 706 12.43 -21.69 -10.87
N ALA A 707 11.66 -22.71 -11.26
CA ALA A 707 11.39 -23.86 -10.41
C ALA A 707 12.67 -24.63 -10.04
N GLU A 708 13.58 -24.84 -10.99
CA GLU A 708 14.90 -25.46 -10.76
C GLU A 708 15.77 -24.61 -9.84
N SER A 709 15.80 -23.28 -10.03
CA SER A 709 16.53 -22.39 -9.12
C SER A 709 15.97 -22.39 -7.70
N GLY A 710 14.65 -22.60 -7.55
CA GLY A 710 13.95 -22.65 -6.27
C GLY A 710 14.23 -23.91 -5.45
N GLU A 711 14.72 -24.99 -6.06
CA GLU A 711 14.96 -26.28 -5.40
C GLU A 711 15.91 -26.17 -4.20
N ARG A 712 17.01 -25.43 -4.33
CA ARG A 712 17.97 -25.21 -3.24
C ARG A 712 17.35 -24.49 -2.05
N HIS A 713 16.51 -23.49 -2.33
CA HIS A 713 15.84 -22.71 -1.30
C HIS A 713 14.74 -23.50 -0.62
N LEU A 714 13.98 -24.32 -1.38
CA LEU A 714 13.01 -25.23 -0.82
C LEU A 714 13.68 -26.28 0.07
N THR A 715 14.82 -26.85 -0.35
CA THR A 715 15.62 -27.77 0.47
C THR A 715 15.96 -27.14 1.82
N ALA A 716 16.54 -25.93 1.82
CA ALA A 716 16.91 -25.23 3.04
C ALA A 716 15.70 -24.85 3.93
N ALA A 717 14.52 -24.66 3.33
CA ALA A 717 13.28 -24.39 4.05
C ALA A 717 12.70 -25.65 4.69
N VAL A 718 12.71 -26.78 3.96
CA VAL A 718 12.35 -28.10 4.46
C VAL A 718 13.29 -28.49 5.61
N GLU A 719 14.59 -28.26 5.47
CA GLU A 719 15.57 -28.57 6.52
C GLU A 719 15.33 -27.78 7.81
N ARG A 720 15.11 -26.46 7.69
CA ARG A 720 14.78 -25.60 8.84
C ARG A 720 13.47 -25.99 9.50
N HIS A 721 12.39 -26.14 8.72
CA HIS A 721 11.07 -26.41 9.28
C HIS A 721 10.94 -27.84 9.81
N GLY A 722 11.60 -28.78 9.15
CA GLY A 722 11.67 -30.18 9.57
C GLY A 722 12.60 -30.43 10.75
N GLN A 723 13.41 -29.44 11.16
CA GLN A 723 14.46 -29.58 12.17
C GLN A 723 15.36 -30.79 11.83
N LEU A 724 15.81 -30.82 10.56
CA LEU A 724 16.63 -31.87 9.94
C LEU A 724 18.12 -31.61 10.08
N SER A 725 18.51 -30.66 10.93
CA SER A 725 19.92 -30.41 11.21
C SER A 725 20.55 -31.67 11.80
N ASP A 726 21.84 -31.88 11.50
CA ASP A 726 22.55 -33.02 12.04
C ASP A 726 22.55 -33.03 13.58
N ASP A 727 22.53 -31.86 14.23
CA ASP A 727 22.47 -31.75 15.69
C ASP A 727 21.11 -32.14 16.26
N HIS A 728 20.01 -31.81 15.57
CA HIS A 728 18.66 -32.27 15.94
C HIS A 728 18.52 -33.79 15.79
N LEU A 729 19.07 -34.35 14.70
CA LEU A 729 19.06 -35.79 14.47
C LEU A 729 19.92 -36.54 15.50
N VAL A 730 21.12 -36.03 15.80
CA VAL A 730 21.98 -36.55 16.88
C VAL A 730 21.27 -36.51 18.23
N THR A 731 20.55 -35.42 18.53
CA THR A 731 19.78 -35.28 19.77
C THR A 731 18.69 -36.36 19.88
N GLY A 732 17.93 -36.61 18.82
CA GLY A 732 16.91 -37.66 18.83
C GLY A 732 17.49 -39.08 18.84
N MET A 733 18.59 -39.33 18.13
CA MET A 733 19.32 -40.60 18.23
C MET A 733 19.82 -40.84 19.66
N ARG A 734 20.38 -39.81 20.31
CA ARG A 734 20.83 -39.88 21.70
C ARG A 734 19.68 -40.14 22.67
N ALA A 735 18.52 -39.51 22.45
CA ALA A 735 17.30 -39.81 23.22
C ALA A 735 16.91 -41.29 23.10
N ALA A 736 16.95 -41.84 21.88
CA ALA A 736 16.64 -43.24 21.62
C ALA A 736 17.65 -44.20 22.28
N LEU A 737 18.94 -43.85 22.27
CA LEU A 737 20.01 -44.61 22.94
C LEU A 737 19.87 -44.59 24.47
N LEU A 738 19.63 -43.43 25.08
CA LEU A 738 19.43 -43.33 26.54
C LEU A 738 18.16 -44.05 27.00
N GLY A 739 17.09 -44.00 26.22
CA GLY A 739 15.93 -44.86 26.45
C GLY A 739 16.27 -46.36 26.34
N GLY A 740 17.15 -46.72 25.40
CA GLY A 740 17.72 -48.05 25.29
C GLY A 740 18.56 -48.46 26.51
N VAL A 741 19.31 -47.54 27.14
CA VAL A 741 20.01 -47.77 28.42
C VAL A 741 19.00 -48.14 29.51
N LEU A 742 17.94 -47.33 29.65
CA LEU A 742 16.89 -47.57 30.63
C LEU A 742 16.25 -48.95 30.43
N ALA A 743 16.03 -49.36 29.17
CA ALA A 743 15.45 -50.65 28.80
C ALA A 743 16.45 -51.83 28.81
N GLY A 744 17.75 -51.57 28.97
CA GLY A 744 18.79 -52.61 28.95
C GLY A 744 19.09 -53.15 27.55
N ARG A 745 18.85 -52.34 26.53
CA ARG A 745 19.07 -52.64 25.11
C ARG A 745 20.29 -51.91 24.53
N ALA A 746 20.76 -50.84 25.17
CA ALA A 746 21.92 -50.06 24.72
C ALA A 746 22.89 -49.76 25.85
N TRP A 747 24.19 -49.76 25.57
CA TRP A 747 25.24 -49.25 26.45
C TRP A 747 26.53 -48.93 25.67
N PRO A 748 27.47 -48.17 26.26
CA PRO A 748 28.75 -47.87 25.63
C PRO A 748 29.55 -49.12 25.25
N GLY A 749 30.03 -49.18 24.00
CA GLY A 749 30.84 -50.28 23.48
C GLY A 749 30.07 -51.43 22.82
N MET A 750 28.78 -51.27 22.54
CA MET A 750 28.04 -52.15 21.62
C MET A 750 28.43 -51.89 20.16
N ASP A 751 28.18 -52.87 19.29
CA ASP A 751 28.39 -52.73 17.84
C ASP A 751 27.46 -51.67 17.24
N GLU A 752 27.93 -50.96 16.22
CA GLU A 752 27.17 -49.89 15.57
C GLU A 752 25.86 -50.39 14.96
N ALA A 753 25.83 -51.63 14.43
CA ALA A 753 24.61 -52.21 13.87
C ALA A 753 23.55 -52.45 14.95
N ASP A 754 23.97 -52.91 16.13
CA ASP A 754 23.07 -53.13 17.26
C ASP A 754 22.54 -51.80 17.81
N LEU A 755 23.41 -50.79 17.95
CA LEU A 755 23.00 -49.45 18.37
C LEU A 755 22.03 -48.82 17.38
N LEU A 756 22.25 -49.01 16.07
CA LEU A 756 21.35 -48.53 15.03
C LEU A 756 19.99 -49.24 15.10
N ALA A 757 19.98 -50.55 15.31
CA ALA A 757 18.75 -51.32 15.50
C ALA A 757 17.96 -50.80 16.70
N VAL A 758 18.65 -50.54 17.82
CA VAL A 758 18.02 -49.94 19.01
C VAL A 758 17.47 -48.56 18.71
N VAL A 759 18.18 -47.68 18.00
CA VAL A 759 17.69 -46.33 17.69
C VAL A 759 16.38 -46.35 16.90
N PHE A 760 16.21 -47.30 15.98
CA PHE A 760 15.05 -47.39 15.11
C PHE A 760 13.97 -48.40 15.57
N ASP A 761 14.13 -49.05 16.71
CA ASP A 761 13.11 -49.92 17.34
C ASP A 761 12.09 -49.06 18.09
N ASP A 762 10.79 -49.29 17.86
CA ASP A 762 9.70 -48.52 18.48
C ASP A 762 9.51 -48.82 19.98
N GLY A 763 10.18 -49.86 20.49
CA GLY A 763 10.13 -50.29 21.88
C GLY A 763 8.88 -51.10 22.24
N GLN A 764 8.07 -51.50 21.26
CA GLN A 764 6.93 -52.36 21.53
C GLN A 764 7.41 -53.73 22.02
N GLY A 765 6.96 -54.13 23.21
CA GLY A 765 7.40 -55.38 23.84
C GLY A 765 8.75 -55.28 24.56
N TRP A 766 9.33 -54.08 24.68
CA TRP A 766 10.44 -53.88 25.59
C TRP A 766 9.95 -54.00 27.04
N GLY A 767 10.59 -54.88 27.79
CA GLY A 767 10.39 -55.06 29.23
C GLY A 767 11.72 -55.47 29.86
N ARG A 768 11.82 -55.30 31.17
CA ARG A 768 12.98 -55.72 31.96
C ARG A 768 12.59 -56.86 32.87
N ALA A 769 13.36 -57.94 32.83
CA ALA A 769 13.15 -59.07 33.74
C ALA A 769 13.64 -58.74 35.17
N ASP A 770 14.52 -57.75 35.32
CA ASP A 770 15.09 -57.32 36.60
C ASP A 770 14.40 -56.09 37.23
N ALA A 771 13.19 -55.73 36.79
CA ALA A 771 12.48 -54.51 37.21
C ALA A 771 12.33 -54.34 38.74
N GLU A 772 12.19 -55.42 39.50
CA GLU A 772 12.08 -55.40 40.97
C GLU A 772 13.41 -55.07 41.68
N SER A 773 14.54 -55.22 40.99
CA SER A 773 15.87 -54.84 41.49
C SER A 773 16.29 -53.43 41.08
N ARG A 774 15.40 -52.71 40.39
CA ARG A 774 15.61 -51.33 39.92
C ARG A 774 15.11 -50.31 40.93
N THR A 775 15.74 -49.14 40.93
CA THR A 775 15.22 -47.99 41.67
C THR A 775 13.88 -47.53 41.08
N ALA A 776 12.98 -47.02 41.93
CA ALA A 776 11.65 -46.57 41.48
C ALA A 776 11.74 -45.50 40.38
N THR A 777 12.68 -44.56 40.54
CA THR A 777 12.93 -43.48 39.56
C THR A 777 13.41 -43.99 38.21
N TRP A 778 14.14 -45.12 38.17
CA TRP A 778 14.54 -45.77 36.92
C TRP A 778 13.34 -46.36 36.17
N ASN A 779 12.48 -47.09 36.87
CA ASN A 779 11.28 -47.69 36.27
C ASN A 779 10.30 -46.61 35.78
N GLU A 780 10.06 -45.56 36.58
CA GLU A 780 9.23 -44.43 36.17
C GLU A 780 9.77 -43.67 34.95
N ALA A 781 11.10 -43.59 34.80
CA ALA A 781 11.74 -43.00 33.63
C ALA A 781 11.59 -43.88 32.39
N LEU A 782 11.75 -45.21 32.54
CA LEU A 782 11.56 -46.17 31.45
C LEU A 782 10.11 -46.16 30.95
N ASP A 783 9.13 -46.21 31.85
CA ASP A 783 7.70 -46.25 31.48
C ASP A 783 7.30 -44.99 30.69
N ARG A 784 7.72 -43.81 31.15
CA ARG A 784 7.49 -42.55 30.43
C ARG A 784 8.13 -42.55 29.05
N HIS A 785 9.37 -43.05 28.94
CA HIS A 785 10.04 -43.14 27.66
C HIS A 785 9.29 -44.06 26.68
N LEU A 786 8.91 -45.26 27.12
CA LEU A 786 8.24 -46.25 26.27
C LEU A 786 6.89 -45.79 25.74
N ARG A 787 6.11 -45.00 26.50
CA ARG A 787 4.83 -44.45 26.03
C ARG A 787 4.95 -43.55 24.80
N SER A 788 6.03 -42.78 24.71
CA SER A 788 6.23 -41.79 23.65
C SER A 788 7.32 -42.17 22.64
N ARG A 789 7.98 -43.31 22.84
CA ARG A 789 9.04 -43.81 21.96
C ARG A 789 8.57 -44.10 20.52
N PRO A 790 7.38 -44.71 20.27
CA PRO A 790 6.94 -44.97 18.89
C PRO A 790 6.84 -43.70 18.04
N GLU A 791 6.31 -42.61 18.61
CA GLU A 791 6.21 -41.31 17.95
C GLU A 791 7.58 -40.71 17.66
N MET A 792 8.49 -40.74 18.64
CA MET A 792 9.87 -40.27 18.48
C MET A 792 10.62 -41.02 17.37
N VAL A 793 10.49 -42.36 17.33
CA VAL A 793 11.12 -43.22 16.34
C VAL A 793 10.53 -43.00 14.95
N GLN A 794 9.21 -42.79 14.83
CA GLN A 794 8.58 -42.38 13.59
C GLN A 794 9.12 -41.02 13.10
N GLY A 795 9.36 -40.08 14.04
CA GLY A 795 10.04 -38.81 13.78
C GLY A 795 11.43 -38.99 13.17
N LEU A 796 12.25 -39.90 13.70
CA LEU A 796 13.56 -40.26 13.12
C LEU A 796 13.43 -40.93 11.75
N ARG A 797 12.57 -41.96 11.62
CA ARG A 797 12.38 -42.72 10.37
C ARG A 797 11.94 -41.80 9.23
N SER A 798 11.04 -40.86 9.47
CA SER A 798 10.55 -39.93 8.43
C SER A 798 11.62 -38.97 7.90
N ARG A 799 12.69 -38.75 8.67
CA ARG A 799 13.78 -37.79 8.38
C ARG A 799 15.04 -38.44 7.82
N LEU A 800 15.30 -39.69 8.22
CA LEU A 800 16.47 -40.47 7.81
C LEU A 800 16.11 -41.63 6.89
N GLY A 801 14.85 -41.71 6.46
CA GLY A 801 14.35 -42.85 5.72
C GLY A 801 13.59 -42.47 4.46
N VAL A 802 13.61 -43.41 3.52
CA VAL A 802 13.00 -43.29 2.20
C VAL A 802 11.73 -44.12 2.16
N ALA A 803 10.66 -43.52 1.64
CA ALA A 803 9.36 -44.15 1.41
C ALA A 803 8.99 -44.09 -0.07
N GLN A 804 8.05 -44.93 -0.49
CA GLN A 804 7.41 -44.77 -1.80
C GLN A 804 6.27 -43.74 -1.66
N GLY A 805 6.50 -42.52 -2.17
CA GLY A 805 5.58 -41.39 -2.00
C GLY A 805 5.38 -41.03 -0.51
N SER A 806 4.14 -40.78 -0.10
CA SER A 806 3.76 -40.48 1.29
C SER A 806 3.53 -41.72 2.18
N GLY A 807 3.93 -42.91 1.72
CA GLY A 807 3.73 -44.19 2.43
C GLY A 807 4.70 -44.41 3.61
N GLU A 808 4.67 -45.60 4.21
CA GLU A 808 5.62 -45.96 5.27
C GLU A 808 7.08 -46.01 4.77
N VAL A 809 7.99 -45.65 5.67
CA VAL A 809 9.44 -45.68 5.42
C VAL A 809 9.90 -47.14 5.28
N ARG A 810 10.56 -47.45 4.16
CA ARG A 810 11.01 -48.83 3.85
C ARG A 810 12.52 -49.01 3.97
N LEU A 811 13.29 -47.93 3.81
CA LEU A 811 14.75 -47.95 3.84
C LEU A 811 15.24 -46.80 4.71
N ILE A 812 16.37 -46.99 5.40
CA ILE A 812 17.07 -45.95 6.14
C ILE A 812 18.33 -45.58 5.38
N ASP A 813 18.62 -44.28 5.26
CA ASP A 813 19.86 -43.75 4.70
C ASP A 813 21.00 -44.00 5.70
N ALA A 814 21.60 -45.18 5.62
CA ALA A 814 22.72 -45.58 6.48
C ALA A 814 23.94 -44.67 6.29
N ALA A 815 24.16 -44.12 5.09
CA ALA A 815 25.30 -43.26 4.81
C ALA A 815 25.24 -41.96 5.63
N ARG A 816 24.03 -41.44 5.86
CA ARG A 816 23.81 -40.31 6.77
C ARG A 816 23.63 -40.74 8.22
N ALA A 817 22.93 -41.84 8.49
CA ALA A 817 22.59 -42.25 9.85
C ALA A 817 23.80 -42.71 10.67
N LEU A 818 24.75 -43.46 10.07
CA LEU A 818 25.90 -44.02 10.81
C LEU A 818 26.85 -42.94 11.37
N PRO A 819 27.28 -41.91 10.62
CA PRO A 819 28.09 -40.83 11.18
C PRO A 819 27.38 -40.05 12.29
N LEU A 820 26.06 -39.87 12.19
CA LEU A 820 25.26 -39.21 13.23
C LEU A 820 25.11 -40.10 14.47
N LEU A 821 24.97 -41.41 14.29
CA LEU A 821 24.94 -42.38 15.37
C LEU A 821 26.27 -42.37 16.15
N ALA A 822 27.40 -42.35 15.46
CA ALA A 822 28.72 -42.26 16.09
C ALA A 822 28.87 -40.98 16.94
N ARG A 823 28.35 -39.83 16.46
CA ARG A 823 28.30 -38.59 17.24
C ARG A 823 27.35 -38.69 18.44
N ALA A 824 26.21 -39.37 18.29
CA ALA A 824 25.25 -39.57 19.37
C ALA A 824 25.80 -40.50 20.46
N SER A 825 26.50 -41.58 20.07
CA SER A 825 27.06 -42.60 20.97
C SER A 825 28.43 -42.23 21.56
N TRP A 826 29.07 -41.16 21.08
CA TRP A 826 30.28 -40.59 21.70
C TRP A 826 30.01 -40.11 23.13
N GLU A 827 28.82 -39.56 23.39
CA GLU A 827 28.44 -38.99 24.68
C GLU A 827 27.08 -39.55 25.16
N TRP A 828 27.10 -40.30 26.26
CA TRP A 828 25.91 -40.92 26.85
C TRP A 828 25.28 -40.01 27.91
N LEU A 829 25.11 -38.74 27.56
CA LEU A 829 24.56 -37.69 28.41
C LEU A 829 23.40 -36.97 27.76
N TRP A 830 22.45 -36.53 28.57
CA TRP A 830 21.39 -35.65 28.08
C TRP A 830 21.70 -34.18 28.36
N ARG A 831 22.38 -33.54 27.40
CA ARG A 831 22.68 -32.09 27.41
C ARG A 831 22.45 -31.46 26.02
N PRO A 832 21.24 -31.54 25.45
CA PRO A 832 20.97 -30.92 24.16
C PRO A 832 20.94 -29.40 24.29
N GLU A 833 21.49 -28.69 23.29
CA GLU A 833 21.32 -27.23 23.18
C GLU A 833 19.86 -26.86 22.86
N SER A 834 19.21 -27.67 22.01
CA SER A 834 17.78 -27.58 21.72
C SER A 834 17.20 -28.98 21.46
N VAL A 835 16.01 -29.23 21.98
CA VAL A 835 15.26 -30.47 21.70
C VAL A 835 14.32 -30.19 20.53
N PRO A 836 14.37 -30.96 19.43
CA PRO A 836 13.48 -30.74 18.32
C PRO A 836 12.05 -31.15 18.66
N ASP A 837 11.07 -30.47 18.06
CA ASP A 837 9.63 -30.57 18.34
C ASP A 837 9.07 -31.98 18.10
N TRP A 838 9.72 -32.73 17.20
CA TRP A 838 9.34 -34.10 16.87
C TRP A 838 9.82 -35.14 17.89
N VAL A 839 10.64 -34.74 18.87
CA VAL A 839 10.98 -35.57 20.05
C VAL A 839 10.00 -35.19 21.15
N PRO A 840 9.05 -36.07 21.52
CA PRO A 840 8.06 -35.76 22.55
C PRO A 840 8.75 -35.47 23.87
N GLY A 841 8.36 -34.38 24.54
CA GLY A 841 8.96 -33.99 25.83
C GLY A 841 8.81 -35.05 26.92
N GLU A 842 7.74 -35.86 26.87
CA GLU A 842 7.55 -37.00 27.77
C GLU A 842 8.61 -38.10 27.56
N ALA A 843 9.04 -38.35 26.31
CA ALA A 843 10.02 -39.38 25.97
C ALA A 843 11.40 -39.12 26.61
N VAL A 844 11.75 -37.86 26.83
CA VAL A 844 13.06 -37.42 27.34
C VAL A 844 12.96 -36.81 28.74
N SER A 845 11.80 -36.95 29.38
CA SER A 845 11.48 -36.27 30.64
C SER A 845 12.38 -36.75 31.78
N GLY A 846 13.23 -35.85 32.26
CA GLY A 846 14.15 -36.11 33.37
C GLY A 846 15.48 -36.75 32.95
N PHE A 847 15.74 -36.95 31.65
CA PHE A 847 17.01 -37.52 31.15
C PHE A 847 18.24 -36.71 31.58
N SER A 848 18.09 -35.44 31.93
CA SER A 848 19.16 -34.63 32.55
C SER A 848 19.69 -35.21 33.87
N ASN A 849 18.93 -36.10 34.52
CA ASN A 849 19.33 -36.83 35.72
C ASN A 849 19.85 -38.25 35.44
N ILE A 850 20.13 -38.62 34.18
CA ILE A 850 20.57 -39.97 33.80
C ILE A 850 21.79 -40.43 34.61
N ASP A 851 22.76 -39.55 34.86
CA ASP A 851 23.94 -39.86 35.67
C ASP A 851 23.57 -40.23 37.10
N LYS A 852 22.60 -39.52 37.69
CA LYS A 852 22.12 -39.80 39.04
C LYS A 852 21.38 -41.13 39.09
N TRP A 853 20.60 -41.45 38.06
CA TRP A 853 19.90 -42.73 37.97
C TRP A 853 20.88 -43.90 37.80
N VAL A 854 21.90 -43.73 36.96
CA VAL A 854 22.97 -44.72 36.75
C VAL A 854 23.75 -44.95 38.04
N ALA A 855 24.22 -43.89 38.71
CA ALA A 855 24.94 -44.00 39.97
C ALA A 855 24.06 -44.62 41.08
N ALA A 856 22.83 -44.14 41.26
CA ALA A 856 21.90 -44.68 42.25
C ALA A 856 21.58 -46.16 42.00
N GLN A 857 21.48 -46.58 40.74
CA GLN A 857 21.28 -47.99 40.40
C GLN A 857 22.52 -48.83 40.64
N ALA A 858 23.72 -48.32 40.33
CA ALA A 858 24.98 -49.01 40.64
C ALA A 858 25.16 -49.19 42.15
N ASP A 859 24.81 -48.17 42.95
CA ASP A 859 24.83 -48.23 44.42
C ASP A 859 23.76 -49.20 44.97
N ALA A 860 22.55 -49.20 44.40
CA ALA A 860 21.51 -50.17 44.77
C ALA A 860 21.97 -51.61 44.50
N LEU A 861 22.61 -51.87 43.36
CA LEU A 861 23.19 -53.17 43.03
C LEU A 861 24.34 -53.54 43.97
N ARG A 862 25.19 -52.59 44.38
CA ARG A 862 26.24 -52.81 45.37
C ARG A 862 25.65 -53.19 46.73
N SER A 863 24.63 -52.47 47.19
CA SER A 863 23.93 -52.78 48.44
C SER A 863 23.25 -54.15 48.40
N ILE A 864 22.64 -54.52 47.28
CA ILE A 864 22.08 -55.87 47.08
C ILE A 864 23.19 -56.93 47.17
N LEU A 865 24.31 -56.73 46.49
CA LEU A 865 25.43 -57.66 46.53
C LEU A 865 26.00 -57.81 47.96
N GLU A 866 26.22 -56.70 48.66
CA GLU A 866 26.70 -56.71 50.05
C GLU A 866 25.75 -57.48 50.97
N ARG A 867 24.44 -57.26 50.86
CA ARG A 867 23.44 -58.01 51.63
C ARG A 867 23.47 -59.50 51.29
N ILE A 868 23.58 -59.86 50.02
CA ILE A 868 23.72 -61.26 49.62
C ILE A 868 25.00 -61.85 50.21
N ARG A 869 26.12 -61.12 50.23
CA ARG A 869 27.40 -61.61 50.79
C ARG A 869 27.40 -61.76 52.31
N VAL A 870 26.62 -60.94 53.03
CA VAL A 870 26.39 -61.12 54.47
C VAL A 870 25.62 -62.43 54.74
N LEU A 871 24.61 -62.72 53.91
CA LEU A 871 23.75 -63.90 54.08
C LEU A 871 24.34 -65.18 53.46
N LEU A 872 25.22 -65.04 52.47
CA LEU A 872 25.87 -66.12 51.73
C LEU A 872 27.35 -65.78 51.50
N PRO A 873 28.26 -66.32 52.33
CA PRO A 873 29.71 -66.11 52.19
C PRO A 873 30.25 -66.54 50.83
N GLU A 874 31.38 -65.97 50.40
CA GLU A 874 31.89 -66.13 49.02
C GLU A 874 32.23 -67.57 48.62
N LYS A 875 32.68 -68.39 49.58
CA LYS A 875 33.00 -69.80 49.37
C LYS A 875 31.76 -70.72 49.44
N ALA A 876 30.59 -70.20 49.80
CA ALA A 876 29.37 -70.98 49.96
C ALA A 876 28.59 -71.13 48.64
N SER A 877 28.08 -72.35 48.38
CA SER A 877 27.36 -72.67 47.15
C SER A 877 25.87 -72.39 47.29
N GLY A 878 25.36 -71.37 46.59
CA GLY A 878 23.94 -70.98 46.57
C GLY A 878 22.94 -72.14 46.39
N PRO A 879 23.06 -72.97 45.35
CA PRO A 879 22.17 -74.12 45.17
C PRO A 879 22.18 -75.14 46.31
N ARG A 880 23.35 -75.33 46.96
CA ARG A 880 23.46 -76.20 48.15
C ARG A 880 22.78 -75.57 49.36
N THR A 881 22.86 -74.24 49.49
CA THR A 881 22.15 -73.49 50.53
C THR A 881 20.64 -73.60 50.36
N VAL A 882 20.11 -73.52 49.13
CA VAL A 882 18.67 -73.73 48.86
C VAL A 882 18.24 -75.13 49.32
N GLU A 883 19.00 -76.16 48.96
CA GLU A 883 18.69 -77.54 49.35
C GLU A 883 18.78 -77.75 50.87
N ALA A 884 19.81 -77.21 51.52
CA ALA A 884 19.96 -77.29 52.97
C ALA A 884 18.79 -76.63 53.71
N VAL A 885 18.33 -75.46 53.25
CA VAL A 885 17.17 -74.77 53.83
C VAL A 885 15.88 -75.54 53.56
N ARG A 886 15.71 -76.15 52.37
CA ARG A 886 14.56 -77.01 52.03
C ARG A 886 14.45 -78.19 52.99
N VAL A 887 15.54 -78.93 53.18
CA VAL A 887 15.60 -80.06 54.11
C VAL A 887 15.32 -79.62 55.55
N ALA A 888 15.92 -78.50 55.98
CA ALA A 888 15.67 -77.97 57.31
C ALA A 888 14.20 -77.59 57.52
N LEU A 889 13.54 -77.00 56.51
CA LEU A 889 12.15 -76.60 56.58
C LEU A 889 11.17 -77.78 56.67
N ASP A 890 11.49 -78.89 56.01
CA ASP A 890 10.67 -80.12 56.06
C ASP A 890 10.77 -80.84 57.41
N GLU A 891 11.93 -80.77 58.07
CA GLU A 891 12.16 -81.41 59.38
C GLU A 891 11.73 -80.53 60.57
N ALA A 892 11.76 -79.20 60.43
CA ALA A 892 11.50 -78.26 61.51
C ALA A 892 10.13 -78.39 62.23
N PRO A 893 9.01 -78.76 61.57
CA PRO A 893 7.73 -78.99 62.26
C PRO A 893 7.78 -80.12 63.28
N ARG A 894 8.59 -81.17 63.03
CA ARG A 894 8.70 -82.35 63.92
C ARG A 894 9.31 -82.01 65.28
N VAL A 895 10.06 -80.91 65.34
CA VAL A 895 10.78 -80.45 66.53
C VAL A 895 10.23 -79.11 67.06
N GLY A 896 9.11 -78.63 66.50
CA GLY A 896 8.46 -77.39 66.91
C GLY A 896 9.30 -76.14 66.63
N LEU A 897 10.10 -76.15 65.56
CA LEU A 897 10.95 -75.04 65.08
C LEU A 897 10.54 -74.53 63.69
N GLY A 898 9.34 -74.88 63.22
CA GLY A 898 8.80 -74.39 61.95
C GLY A 898 8.61 -72.86 61.90
N PRO A 899 8.31 -72.28 60.73
CA PRO A 899 8.06 -70.85 60.57
C PRO A 899 6.98 -70.31 61.51
N THR A 900 7.05 -69.00 61.80
CA THR A 900 6.18 -68.30 62.77
C THR A 900 4.70 -68.28 62.39
N SER A 901 4.39 -68.35 61.10
CA SER A 901 3.03 -68.40 60.58
C SER A 901 2.93 -69.33 59.37
N ARG A 902 1.72 -69.82 59.09
CA ARG A 902 1.44 -70.63 57.90
C ARG A 902 1.71 -69.86 56.60
N GLU A 903 1.48 -68.56 56.61
CA GLU A 903 1.76 -67.67 55.46
C GLU A 903 3.27 -67.55 55.20
N ASP A 904 4.08 -67.41 56.26
CA ASP A 904 5.54 -67.38 56.16
C ASP A 904 6.09 -68.71 55.62
N GLU A 905 5.52 -69.85 56.04
CA GLU A 905 5.91 -71.17 55.51
C GLU A 905 5.61 -71.30 54.02
N ILE A 906 4.40 -70.94 53.59
CA ILE A 906 4.02 -70.97 52.16
C ILE A 906 4.94 -70.07 51.35
N ARG A 907 5.21 -68.85 51.84
CA ARG A 907 6.09 -67.89 51.18
C ARG A 907 7.52 -68.40 51.07
N LEU A 908 8.07 -68.99 52.14
CA LEU A 908 9.44 -69.52 52.13
C LEU A 908 9.56 -70.72 51.18
N ARG A 909 8.55 -71.62 51.12
CA ARG A 909 8.52 -72.74 50.17
C ARG A 909 8.49 -72.24 48.72
N ASP A 910 7.65 -71.25 48.41
CA ASP A 910 7.61 -70.62 47.08
C ASP A 910 8.96 -69.97 46.70
N LEU A 911 9.59 -69.26 47.64
CA LEU A 911 10.93 -68.68 47.42
C LEU A 911 12.02 -69.73 47.23
N ILE A 912 11.95 -70.88 47.93
CA ILE A 912 12.87 -72.01 47.76
C ILE A 912 12.76 -72.59 46.35
N ASP A 913 11.54 -72.80 45.85
CA ASP A 913 11.33 -73.33 44.49
C ASP A 913 11.82 -72.34 43.43
N LYS A 914 11.50 -71.05 43.58
CA LYS A 914 12.03 -70.00 42.68
C LYS A 914 13.55 -69.87 42.74
N ALA A 915 14.16 -69.97 43.92
CA ALA A 915 15.61 -69.88 44.09
C ALA A 915 16.35 -71.12 43.56
N ALA A 916 15.70 -72.28 43.50
CA ALA A 916 16.24 -73.49 42.89
C ALA A 916 16.40 -73.34 41.36
N GLU A 917 15.51 -72.60 40.72
CA GLU A 917 15.53 -72.31 39.27
C GLU A 917 16.32 -71.03 38.91
N ALA A 918 16.72 -70.23 39.90
CA ALA A 918 17.43 -68.97 39.68
C ALA A 918 18.86 -69.16 39.16
N ASP A 919 19.35 -68.23 38.33
CA ASP A 919 20.74 -68.22 37.89
C ASP A 919 21.66 -67.58 38.94
N TRP A 920 22.36 -68.43 39.70
CA TRP A 920 23.31 -68.00 40.73
C TRP A 920 24.61 -67.40 40.17
N ARG A 921 24.92 -67.59 38.87
CA ARG A 921 26.12 -67.00 38.25
C ARG A 921 26.03 -65.47 38.20
N VAL A 922 24.81 -64.92 38.22
CA VAL A 922 24.55 -63.48 38.22
C VAL A 922 25.28 -62.73 39.34
N ILE A 923 25.45 -63.36 40.50
CA ILE A 923 26.15 -62.77 41.65
C ILE A 923 27.63 -62.60 41.35
N ALA A 924 28.26 -63.63 40.78
CA ALA A 924 29.68 -63.59 40.41
C ALA A 924 29.94 -62.57 39.30
N THR A 925 29.05 -62.51 38.30
CA THR A 925 29.12 -61.50 37.22
C THR A 925 28.95 -60.10 37.78
N LEU A 926 27.97 -59.87 38.67
CA LEU A 926 27.77 -58.57 39.30
C LEU A 926 28.96 -58.16 40.19
N ALA A 927 29.54 -59.09 40.95
CA ALA A 927 30.73 -58.84 41.75
C ALA A 927 31.95 -58.47 40.88
N SER A 928 32.14 -59.17 39.75
CA SER A 928 33.18 -58.85 38.78
C SER A 928 32.96 -57.47 38.13
N ASP A 929 31.72 -57.11 37.83
CA ASP A 929 31.36 -55.83 37.23
C ASP A 929 31.61 -54.66 38.21
N LEU A 930 31.19 -54.81 39.47
CA LEU A 930 31.34 -53.80 40.51
C LEU A 930 32.79 -53.64 40.98
N SER A 931 33.58 -54.72 41.02
CA SER A 931 35.01 -54.64 41.36
C SER A 931 35.80 -53.86 40.30
N ARG A 932 35.50 -54.06 39.00
CA ARG A 932 36.11 -53.25 37.93
C ARG A 932 35.77 -51.76 38.04
N LEU A 933 34.62 -51.40 38.60
CA LEU A 933 34.27 -49.99 38.88
C LEU A 933 35.05 -49.38 40.05
N SER A 934 35.61 -50.21 40.92
CA SER A 934 36.43 -49.77 42.06
C SER A 934 37.90 -49.52 41.70
N ASP A 935 38.32 -49.90 40.48
CA ASP A 935 39.67 -49.65 39.98
C ASP A 935 39.97 -48.15 39.88
N THR A 936 41.01 -47.70 40.59
CA THR A 936 41.39 -46.29 40.70
C THR A 936 42.33 -45.83 39.58
N GLU A 937 42.89 -46.76 38.80
CA GLU A 937 43.76 -46.45 37.66
C GLU A 937 42.99 -46.20 36.36
N MET A 938 41.66 -46.43 36.36
CA MET A 938 40.79 -46.25 35.21
C MET A 938 40.37 -44.77 35.04
N GLY A 939 40.67 -44.19 33.86
CA GLY A 939 40.26 -42.82 33.52
C GLY A 939 38.74 -42.59 33.57
N GLU A 940 38.33 -41.35 33.85
CA GLU A 940 36.94 -40.97 34.16
C GLU A 940 35.93 -41.39 33.08
N ASP A 941 36.23 -41.18 31.79
CA ASP A 941 35.32 -41.53 30.69
C ASP A 941 35.10 -43.04 30.56
N ARG A 942 36.17 -43.83 30.80
CA ARG A 942 36.11 -45.29 30.75
C ARG A 942 35.35 -45.84 31.97
N ARG A 943 35.55 -45.24 33.14
CA ARG A 943 34.83 -45.56 34.37
C ARG A 943 33.33 -45.34 34.19
N ARG A 944 32.96 -44.18 33.65
CA ARG A 944 31.56 -43.84 33.36
C ARG A 944 30.92 -44.78 32.34
N SER A 945 31.63 -45.10 31.26
CA SER A 945 31.14 -46.02 30.25
C SER A 945 30.84 -47.40 30.82
N LEU A 946 31.73 -47.87 31.71
CA LEU A 946 31.53 -49.11 32.45
C LEU A 946 30.35 -48.98 33.43
N GLU A 947 30.20 -47.85 34.13
CA GLU A 947 29.12 -47.63 35.09
C GLU A 947 27.75 -47.69 34.42
N ILE A 948 27.60 -47.04 33.26
CA ILE A 948 26.39 -47.11 32.43
C ILE A 948 26.12 -48.55 32.01
N LYS A 949 27.15 -49.29 31.56
CA LYS A 949 27.00 -50.70 31.19
C LYS A 949 26.54 -51.56 32.37
N VAL A 950 27.15 -51.39 33.54
CA VAL A 950 26.80 -52.13 34.75
C VAL A 950 25.37 -51.82 35.16
N ALA A 951 24.96 -50.55 35.14
CA ALA A 951 23.58 -50.17 35.40
C ALA A 951 22.62 -50.74 34.34
N ALA A 952 22.88 -50.56 33.05
CA ALA A 952 21.96 -50.93 31.97
C ALA A 952 21.67 -52.44 31.88
N THR A 953 22.69 -53.27 32.12
CA THR A 953 22.64 -54.74 31.91
C THR A 953 21.45 -55.36 32.65
N ASP A 954 20.56 -56.03 31.91
CA ASP A 954 19.46 -56.82 32.50
C ASP A 954 20.01 -58.11 33.11
N ARG A 955 19.81 -58.27 34.42
CA ARG A 955 20.29 -59.41 35.20
C ARG A 955 19.19 -60.41 35.54
N GLY A 956 18.00 -60.25 34.97
CA GLY A 956 16.83 -61.06 35.23
C GLY A 956 16.30 -60.94 36.67
N ALA A 957 15.26 -61.73 36.97
CA ALA A 957 14.66 -61.76 38.31
C ALA A 957 15.53 -62.47 39.36
N SER A 958 16.55 -63.23 38.93
CA SER A 958 17.37 -64.10 39.78
C SER A 958 17.99 -63.38 40.97
N LEU A 959 18.53 -62.17 40.77
CA LEU A 959 19.22 -61.43 41.85
C LEU A 959 18.26 -61.10 43.01
N LYS A 960 17.03 -60.69 42.68
CA LYS A 960 16.00 -60.34 43.66
C LYS A 960 15.43 -61.59 44.34
N ILE A 961 15.13 -62.63 43.56
CA ILE A 961 14.66 -63.93 44.07
C ILE A 961 15.66 -64.49 45.09
N ILE A 962 16.95 -64.48 44.77
CA ILE A 962 18.02 -64.95 45.65
C ILE A 962 18.05 -64.15 46.96
N LEU A 963 18.04 -62.81 46.88
CA LEU A 963 18.06 -61.97 48.08
C LEU A 963 16.83 -62.19 48.97
N ASP A 964 15.64 -62.32 48.37
CA ASP A 964 14.39 -62.53 49.11
C ASP A 964 14.36 -63.91 49.77
N PHE A 965 14.81 -64.95 49.07
CA PHE A 965 14.99 -66.28 49.64
C PHE A 965 15.95 -66.25 50.83
N LEU A 966 17.16 -65.70 50.66
CA LEU A 966 18.16 -65.63 51.73
C LEU A 966 17.66 -64.83 52.93
N THR A 967 16.99 -63.69 52.70
CA THR A 967 16.45 -62.85 53.77
C THR A 967 15.30 -63.56 54.52
N ALA A 968 14.43 -64.28 53.81
CA ALA A 968 13.34 -65.02 54.42
C ALA A 968 13.86 -66.22 55.23
N ALA A 969 14.84 -66.95 54.70
CA ALA A 969 15.50 -68.05 55.39
C ALA A 969 16.22 -67.56 56.66
N ASP A 970 17.01 -66.48 56.55
CA ASP A 970 17.70 -65.86 57.69
C ASP A 970 16.72 -65.40 58.78
N ARG A 971 15.63 -64.71 58.40
CA ARG A 971 14.60 -64.27 59.35
C ARG A 971 13.96 -65.44 60.10
N TRP A 972 13.64 -66.52 59.39
CA TRP A 972 13.08 -67.72 60.01
C TRP A 972 14.07 -68.35 60.99
N LEU A 973 15.32 -68.55 60.57
CA LEU A 973 16.36 -69.18 61.39
C LEU A 973 16.73 -68.30 62.59
N ALA A 974 16.90 -66.99 62.41
CA ALA A 974 17.20 -66.04 63.49
C ALA A 974 16.10 -66.01 64.57
N ALA A 975 14.83 -66.20 64.18
CA ALA A 975 13.73 -66.28 65.14
C ALA A 975 13.71 -67.61 65.93
N LYS A 976 14.05 -68.74 65.29
CA LYS A 976 13.84 -70.08 65.85
C LYS A 976 15.07 -70.72 66.48
N LEU A 977 16.28 -70.35 66.06
CA LEU A 977 17.52 -70.87 66.65
C LEU A 977 17.68 -70.53 68.15
N PRO A 978 17.35 -69.33 68.64
CA PRO A 978 17.40 -69.03 70.07
C PRO A 978 16.36 -69.78 70.91
N GLU A 979 15.21 -70.14 70.32
CA GLU A 979 14.20 -70.99 70.97
C GLU A 979 14.71 -72.44 71.11
N ALA A 980 15.49 -72.92 70.12
CA ALA A 980 16.12 -74.24 70.17
C ALA A 980 17.22 -74.31 71.25
N GLU A 981 18.05 -73.27 71.39
CA GLU A 981 19.10 -73.21 72.41
C GLU A 981 18.56 -73.20 73.86
N LYS A 982 17.39 -72.58 74.09
CA LYS A 982 16.77 -72.50 75.43
C LYS A 982 16.03 -73.78 75.85
N ARG A 983 15.77 -74.71 74.92
CA ARG A 983 14.95 -75.92 75.13
C ARG A 983 15.76 -77.16 75.58
N THR A 984 16.94 -76.99 76.19
CA THR A 984 17.65 -78.14 76.80
C THR A 984 16.89 -78.72 78.00
N SER A 985 15.96 -79.63 77.70
CA SER A 985 15.38 -80.63 78.59
C SER A 985 15.24 -81.96 77.84
N THR A 986 15.39 -83.06 78.58
CA THR A 986 16.05 -84.33 78.26
C THR A 986 15.36 -85.34 77.30
N GLU A 987 14.58 -84.91 76.33
CA GLU A 987 14.06 -85.84 75.28
C GLU A 987 14.25 -85.35 73.83
N GLY A 988 14.94 -84.20 73.64
CA GLY A 988 15.22 -83.61 72.32
C GLY A 988 16.64 -83.85 71.78
N ASP A 989 17.43 -84.75 72.38
CA ASP A 989 18.89 -84.77 72.13
C ASP A 989 19.30 -85.17 70.71
N ALA A 990 18.56 -86.02 69.99
CA ALA A 990 18.97 -86.41 68.63
C ALA A 990 18.74 -85.31 67.58
N ALA A 991 17.63 -84.60 67.66
CA ALA A 991 17.30 -83.54 66.72
C ALA A 991 17.99 -82.21 67.07
N VAL A 992 18.19 -81.94 68.37
CA VAL A 992 19.04 -80.83 68.80
C VAL A 992 20.52 -81.10 68.49
N LEU A 993 21.00 -82.35 68.53
CA LEU A 993 22.33 -82.68 67.98
C LEU A 993 22.38 -82.48 66.48
N ALA A 994 21.39 -82.95 65.69
CA ALA A 994 21.39 -82.77 64.24
C ALA A 994 21.31 -81.28 63.84
N VAL A 995 20.54 -80.47 64.56
CA VAL A 995 20.48 -79.01 64.38
C VAL A 995 21.76 -78.34 64.88
N LYS A 996 22.37 -78.78 66.00
CA LYS A 996 23.69 -78.29 66.44
C LYS A 996 24.82 -78.71 65.51
N GLU A 997 24.73 -79.87 64.88
CA GLU A 997 25.71 -80.37 63.91
C GLU A 997 25.56 -79.63 62.59
N ALA A 998 24.32 -79.39 62.12
CA ALA A 998 24.03 -78.49 61.01
C ALA A 998 24.48 -77.05 61.32
N LEU A 999 24.27 -76.54 62.54
CA LEU A 999 24.76 -75.24 63.00
C LEU A 999 26.28 -75.20 63.20
N SER A 1000 26.91 -76.31 63.57
CA SER A 1000 28.38 -76.43 63.63
C SER A 1000 28.99 -76.49 62.24
N THR A 1001 28.27 -77.07 61.29
CA THR A 1001 28.61 -77.05 59.87
C THR A 1001 28.41 -75.65 59.31
N TRP A 1002 27.36 -74.94 59.73
CA TRP A 1002 27.10 -73.55 59.36
C TRP A 1002 28.07 -72.55 60.02
N SER A 1003 28.47 -72.78 61.28
CA SER A 1003 29.41 -71.94 62.01
C SER A 1003 30.86 -72.23 61.65
N SER A 1004 31.22 -73.46 61.27
CA SER A 1004 32.52 -73.79 60.65
C SER A 1004 32.68 -73.20 59.25
N ILE A 1005 31.58 -73.03 58.51
CA ILE A 1005 31.56 -72.23 57.27
C ILE A 1005 31.76 -70.72 57.57
N GLY A 1006 31.56 -70.27 58.81
CA GLY A 1006 31.70 -68.87 59.25
C GLY A 1006 32.91 -68.54 60.14
N MET A 1007 33.75 -69.50 60.55
CA MET A 1007 34.81 -69.29 61.56
C MET A 1007 36.25 -69.71 61.14
N GLU A 1008 36.48 -70.17 59.91
CA GLU A 1008 37.84 -70.25 59.36
C GLU A 1008 38.21 -68.95 58.64
N ASP A 1009 38.60 -67.94 59.43
CA ASP A 1009 39.75 -67.04 59.20
C ASP A 1009 39.57 -65.70 59.94
N ALA A 1010 39.84 -65.71 61.25
CA ALA A 1010 40.35 -64.52 61.94
C ALA A 1010 41.88 -64.51 61.78
N PRO A 1011 42.51 -63.49 61.18
CA PRO A 1011 43.96 -63.46 61.05
C PRO A 1011 44.60 -63.28 62.43
N ARG A 1012 45.38 -64.29 62.86
CA ARG A 1012 46.44 -64.09 63.86
C ARG A 1012 47.69 -63.62 63.12
N GLY A 1013 48.06 -62.35 63.33
CA GLY A 1013 49.41 -61.82 63.06
C GLY A 1013 49.66 -61.41 61.62
#